data_AF-A0A0G1N353-F1
#
_entry.id   AF-A0A0G1N353-F1
#
_cell.length_a   1.000
_cell.length_b   1.000
_cell.length_c   1.000
_cell.angle_alpha   90.00
_cell.angle_beta   90.00
_cell.angle_gamma   90.00
#
_symmetry.space_group_name_H-M   'P 1'
#
loop_
_entity.id
_entity.type
_entity.pdbx_description
1 polymer ?
#
loop_
_entity_poly.entity_id
_entity_poly.type
_entity_poly.pdbx_seq_one_letter_code
_entity_poly.pdbx_strand_id
1 'polypeptide(L)'
;MPIKKIKLPPHDIDAEISVLGALMIDPLSVVRVTDIITPRDFYHPAHRAIFDAIITLFERAEPIDMLTVSSVLKKEKKVKEAGGADYLANMVANVPTAAHVEQYAKIVKELSVRRELIHASSEINEEAFKQEDFDGFLDSVEQKIFNISQKSRPQRFSAIREDLASAYERLEKLHRGDGSLRGVSTHFRELDNILSGFQKSDLIIIGARPSFGKTSLALDMARNVALHGQSVGVFSVEMSKEQIIDRLIATQAKIPLWRLRTGRLQGETEFALVQQALDELSKANLFIDDSPSPSVLQMRSAARRLQLEHGLDLVVVDYIQLIQPRNPNESMVQQVTETSRGLKALARELNIPVLALSQLSRDVDKRDVKVPRLSDLRESGCLSGDALIQLASGERIPIKTLAERKTQEPLKVFAVGEDYKLRTAAMTKVFYSGKKTIYKIKTRSGLEIRASGNHPFLKVGGWIRAENIAKGSAIGVPRILKTNNENDSVSENEVILLAHLLGDGCIIPKQPYHYTSADIENINFVKNSASSLFGINGRVVKQKNWFHIYLMSPQKLARGRKHPISEWFEKLGIERVRSYEKRIPEEMFKQSGKKLRLFMKHLWATDGNISVKKMKGRLDSGNIYYATSSEILGKQVQHILLRLGVRSVRKIVLSKKGYRPMYHIMVMGKENQSFFLKTIGSVGEKGKMGEKILPMLEKISPNANMDILPKEIWESFIKPAKEESGISWREFSGLINTSFCGSSLFKNGLSRERLKRVESALCSTLQRTNIGTRLSGVLRDLSDSDIFWDAVESVEKIGEEDVYDATVPEFNNFVANDFIVHNSLEQDADVVMFIYRKDRERIDVPEEEQNIVDLIVAKHRNGPLGNVRLRFDQERVCFHSIDTIHAE
;
A
#
# COMPACT_ATOMS: atom_id res chain seq x y z
N MET A 1 51.82 19.30 -35.55
CA MET A 1 50.40 19.15 -35.14
C MET A 1 50.05 20.32 -34.23
N PRO A 2 48.99 21.09 -34.49
CA PRO A 2 48.62 22.20 -33.62
C PRO A 2 48.22 21.66 -32.24
N ILE A 3 48.67 22.34 -31.19
CA ILE A 3 48.33 22.04 -29.79
C ILE A 3 46.80 22.05 -29.69
N LYS A 4 46.20 20.88 -29.43
CA LYS A 4 44.75 20.74 -29.19
C LYS A 4 44.41 21.66 -28.02
N LYS A 5 43.69 22.77 -28.27
CA LYS A 5 43.12 23.62 -27.21
C LYS A 5 42.41 22.72 -26.21
N ILE A 6 42.78 22.83 -24.93
CA ILE A 6 42.06 22.18 -23.82
C ILE A 6 40.62 22.70 -23.89
N LYS A 7 39.66 21.83 -24.24
CA LYS A 7 38.24 22.18 -24.27
C LYS A 7 37.74 22.27 -22.84
N LEU A 8 37.53 23.49 -22.35
CA LEU A 8 36.90 23.73 -21.06
C LEU A 8 35.38 23.48 -21.17
N PRO A 9 34.72 22.99 -20.11
CA PRO A 9 33.25 22.90 -20.07
C PRO A 9 32.61 24.26 -20.36
N PRO A 10 31.45 24.35 -21.04
CA PRO A 10 30.78 25.62 -21.32
C PRO A 10 30.51 26.42 -20.04
N HIS A 11 31.00 27.66 -19.99
CA HIS A 11 30.84 28.57 -18.85
C HIS A 11 30.95 30.03 -19.32
N ASP A 12 30.44 30.94 -18.51
CA ASP A 12 30.54 32.38 -18.69
C ASP A 12 30.67 33.02 -17.30
N ILE A 13 31.89 33.36 -16.92
CA ILE A 13 32.20 33.90 -15.59
C ILE A 13 31.62 35.30 -15.44
N ASP A 14 31.57 36.09 -16.50
CA ASP A 14 31.06 37.47 -16.46
C ASP A 14 29.55 37.48 -16.24
N ALA A 15 28.82 36.55 -16.86
CA ALA A 15 27.40 36.34 -16.60
C ALA A 15 27.16 35.87 -15.14
N GLU A 16 27.95 34.94 -14.63
CA GLU A 16 27.83 34.48 -13.24
C GLU A 16 28.09 35.61 -12.23
N ILE A 17 29.15 36.41 -12.44
CA ILE A 17 29.46 37.59 -11.63
C ILE A 17 28.32 38.62 -11.70
N SER A 18 27.79 38.87 -12.90
CA SER A 18 26.69 39.83 -13.11
C SER A 18 25.42 39.40 -12.38
N VAL A 19 25.11 38.10 -12.33
CA VAL A 19 23.98 37.59 -11.53
C VAL A 19 24.21 37.83 -10.04
N LEU A 20 25.33 37.36 -9.49
CA LEU A 20 25.59 37.44 -8.06
C LEU A 20 25.70 38.89 -7.56
N GLY A 21 26.39 39.73 -8.33
CA GLY A 21 26.48 41.16 -8.03
C GLY A 21 25.12 41.83 -8.10
N ALA A 22 24.29 41.54 -9.12
CA ALA A 22 22.95 42.12 -9.24
C ALA A 22 22.05 41.75 -8.06
N LEU A 23 22.13 40.51 -7.58
CA LEU A 23 21.37 40.05 -6.40
C LEU A 23 21.80 40.73 -5.10
N MET A 24 23.06 41.18 -5.00
CA MET A 24 23.57 41.96 -3.87
C MET A 24 23.27 43.47 -3.97
N ILE A 25 22.90 43.95 -5.16
CA ILE A 25 22.49 45.35 -5.41
C ILE A 25 20.96 45.51 -5.25
N ASP A 26 20.20 44.59 -5.83
CA ASP A 26 18.74 44.56 -5.79
C ASP A 26 18.26 43.23 -5.18
N PRO A 27 18.00 43.19 -3.86
CA PRO A 27 17.57 41.97 -3.16
C PRO A 27 16.25 41.39 -3.68
N LEU A 28 15.36 42.23 -4.22
CA LEU A 28 14.06 41.79 -4.74
C LEU A 28 14.20 40.95 -6.02
N SER A 29 15.33 41.08 -6.71
CA SER A 29 15.65 40.28 -7.88
C SER A 29 15.89 38.80 -7.58
N VAL A 30 16.15 38.43 -6.33
CA VAL A 30 16.38 37.03 -5.94
C VAL A 30 15.18 36.16 -6.33
N VAL A 31 13.96 36.63 -6.08
CA VAL A 31 12.70 35.92 -6.42
C VAL A 31 12.62 35.57 -7.91
N ARG A 32 13.13 36.43 -8.79
CA ARG A 32 13.07 36.25 -10.24
C ARG A 32 14.13 35.27 -10.75
N VAL A 33 15.19 35.05 -9.98
CA VAL A 33 16.37 34.29 -10.36
C VAL A 33 16.36 32.88 -9.77
N THR A 34 15.83 32.70 -8.55
CA THR A 34 15.69 31.38 -7.90
C THR A 34 14.88 30.39 -8.71
N ASP A 35 13.95 30.88 -9.54
CA ASP A 35 13.12 30.07 -10.43
C ASP A 35 13.84 29.61 -11.70
N ILE A 36 14.98 30.22 -12.03
CA ILE A 36 15.73 29.99 -13.26
C ILE A 36 16.98 29.15 -13.00
N ILE A 37 17.71 29.47 -11.92
CA ILE A 37 19.00 28.88 -11.59
C ILE A 37 19.09 28.43 -10.12
N THR A 38 19.89 27.39 -9.91
CA THR A 38 20.21 26.80 -8.62
C THR A 38 21.72 26.91 -8.35
N PRO A 39 22.22 26.69 -7.12
CA PRO A 39 23.66 26.74 -6.84
C PRO A 39 24.50 25.82 -7.75
N ARG A 40 23.94 24.71 -8.25
CA ARG A 40 24.64 23.77 -9.14
C ARG A 40 24.82 24.29 -10.55
N ASP A 41 24.03 25.29 -10.95
CA ASP A 41 24.08 25.89 -12.29
C ASP A 41 25.29 26.81 -12.50
N PHE A 42 25.99 27.21 -11.44
CA PHE A 42 27.23 27.96 -11.54
C PHE A 42 28.42 27.03 -11.81
N TYR A 43 29.28 27.41 -12.75
CA TYR A 43 30.51 26.70 -13.05
C TYR A 43 31.53 26.87 -11.92
N HIS A 44 31.73 28.10 -11.46
CA HIS A 44 32.79 28.40 -10.50
C HIS A 44 32.38 28.04 -9.05
N PRO A 45 33.18 27.26 -8.30
CA PRO A 45 32.82 26.84 -6.94
C PRO A 45 32.52 28.00 -5.98
N ALA A 46 33.29 29.09 -6.08
CA ALA A 46 33.05 30.29 -5.27
C ALA A 46 31.65 30.87 -5.51
N HIS A 47 31.19 30.88 -6.77
CA HIS A 47 29.88 31.42 -7.13
C HIS A 47 28.75 30.55 -6.59
N ARG A 48 28.95 29.22 -6.56
CA ARG A 48 28.01 28.30 -5.91
C ARG A 48 27.84 28.65 -4.44
N ALA A 49 28.94 28.85 -3.72
CA ALA A 49 28.93 29.16 -2.30
C ALA A 49 28.29 30.53 -2.01
N ILE A 50 28.53 31.52 -2.86
CA ILE A 50 27.96 32.86 -2.74
C ILE A 50 26.45 32.81 -3.01
N PHE A 51 26.00 32.13 -4.06
CA PHE A 51 24.58 31.97 -4.35
C PHE A 51 23.86 31.22 -3.22
N ASP A 52 24.45 30.14 -2.70
CA ASP A 52 23.92 29.37 -1.56
C ASP A 52 23.75 30.25 -0.30
N ALA A 53 24.71 31.14 -0.03
CA ALA A 53 24.61 32.11 1.07
C ALA A 53 23.48 33.14 0.83
N ILE A 54 23.31 33.60 -0.42
CA ILE A 54 22.21 34.50 -0.82
C ILE A 54 20.84 33.82 -0.61
N ILE A 55 20.71 32.55 -1.03
CA ILE A 55 19.48 31.77 -0.81
C ILE A 55 19.22 31.58 0.68
N THR A 56 20.24 31.29 1.48
CA THR A 56 20.10 31.12 2.94
C THR A 56 19.60 32.40 3.62
N LEU A 57 20.07 33.57 3.18
CA LEU A 57 19.59 34.86 3.67
C LEU A 57 18.14 35.11 3.26
N PHE A 58 17.81 34.79 2.00
CA PHE A 58 16.47 34.90 1.46
C PHE A 58 15.45 34.03 2.22
N GLU A 59 15.79 32.76 2.49
CA GLU A 59 14.94 31.83 3.26
C GLU A 59 14.70 32.29 4.70
N ARG A 60 15.67 33.00 5.30
CA ARG A 60 15.55 33.59 6.64
C ARG A 60 14.87 34.95 6.65
N ALA A 61 14.47 35.46 5.49
CA ALA A 61 13.96 36.83 5.30
C ALA A 61 14.91 37.91 5.86
N GLU A 62 16.21 37.68 5.77
CA GLU A 62 17.26 38.63 6.16
C GLU A 62 17.66 39.51 4.94
N PRO A 63 18.07 40.78 5.14
CA PRO A 63 18.55 41.63 4.06
C PRO A 63 19.73 41.01 3.31
N ILE A 64 19.70 41.08 1.97
CA ILE A 64 20.73 40.49 1.10
C ILE A 64 21.59 41.62 0.56
N ASP A 65 22.79 41.77 1.09
CA ASP A 65 23.77 42.73 0.61
C ASP A 65 25.17 42.14 0.78
N MET A 66 26.18 42.86 0.28
CA MET A 66 27.57 42.41 0.33
C MET A 66 28.05 42.09 1.77
N LEU A 67 27.60 42.86 2.78
CA LEU A 67 28.02 42.68 4.16
C LEU A 67 27.32 41.48 4.80
N THR A 68 26.02 41.29 4.56
CA THR A 68 25.27 40.16 5.09
C THR A 68 25.71 38.84 4.47
N VAL A 69 25.95 38.82 3.15
CA VAL A 69 26.52 37.65 2.44
C VAL A 69 27.91 37.32 2.97
N SER A 70 28.78 38.33 3.18
CA SER A 70 30.11 38.13 3.78
C SER A 70 30.03 37.56 5.20
N SER A 71 29.06 38.01 6.00
CA SER A 71 28.82 37.53 7.36
C SER A 71 28.40 36.05 7.40
N VAL A 72 27.48 35.66 6.52
CA VAL A 72 27.05 34.25 6.39
C VAL A 72 28.21 33.36 5.97
N LEU A 73 28.98 33.78 4.96
CA LEU A 73 30.18 33.04 4.51
C LEU A 73 31.24 32.93 5.62
N LYS A 74 31.39 33.95 6.48
CA LYS A 74 32.27 33.92 7.67
C LYS A 74 31.79 32.90 8.70
N LYS A 75 30.50 32.89 9.01
CA LYS A 75 29.89 31.95 9.96
C LYS A 75 30.02 30.50 9.50
N GLU A 76 29.90 30.25 8.20
CA GLU A 76 30.04 28.92 7.59
C GLU A 76 31.48 28.50 7.29
N LYS A 77 32.47 29.36 7.59
CA LYS A 77 33.90 29.15 7.28
C LYS A 77 34.21 28.99 5.78
N LYS A 78 33.33 29.46 4.89
CA LYS A 78 33.47 29.40 3.41
C LYS A 78 34.07 30.66 2.76
N VAL A 79 34.46 31.67 3.54
CA VAL A 79 34.98 32.98 3.02
C VAL A 79 36.17 32.84 2.08
N LYS A 80 37.11 31.94 2.41
CA LYS A 80 38.30 31.71 1.58
C LYS A 80 37.94 31.04 0.26
N GLU A 81 36.95 30.16 0.26
CA GLU A 81 36.43 29.49 -0.94
C GLU A 81 35.64 30.46 -1.83
N ALA A 82 34.98 31.44 -1.23
CA ALA A 82 34.24 32.51 -1.89
C ALA A 82 35.12 33.67 -2.42
N GLY A 83 36.45 33.56 -2.36
CA GLY A 83 37.38 34.59 -2.88
C GLY A 83 37.62 35.79 -1.96
N GLY A 84 37.04 35.83 -0.76
CA GLY A 84 37.20 36.91 0.21
C GLY A 84 36.28 38.13 -0.01
N ALA A 85 36.37 39.12 0.88
CA ALA A 85 35.51 40.31 0.83
C ALA A 85 35.79 41.19 -0.39
N ASP A 86 37.06 41.28 -0.82
CA ASP A 86 37.46 42.07 -1.99
C ASP A 86 36.85 41.53 -3.29
N TYR A 87 36.66 40.21 -3.37
CA TYR A 87 36.04 39.58 -4.53
C TYR A 87 34.54 39.88 -4.62
N LEU A 88 33.83 39.88 -3.49
CA LEU A 88 32.41 40.30 -3.45
C LEU A 88 32.26 41.78 -3.84
N ALA A 89 33.16 42.65 -3.39
CA ALA A 89 33.16 44.07 -3.79
C ALA A 89 33.38 44.23 -5.30
N ASN A 90 34.30 43.44 -5.88
CA ASN A 90 34.55 43.41 -7.31
C ASN A 90 33.33 42.92 -8.11
N MET A 91 32.60 41.92 -7.62
CA MET A 91 31.37 41.44 -8.28
C MET A 91 30.33 42.54 -8.37
N VAL A 92 30.07 43.25 -7.28
CA VAL A 92 29.09 44.34 -7.23
C VAL A 92 29.50 45.49 -8.17
N ALA A 93 30.80 45.81 -8.23
CA ALA A 93 31.30 46.89 -9.09
C ALA A 93 31.21 46.59 -10.60
N ASN A 94 31.24 45.31 -10.99
CA ASN A 94 31.28 44.88 -12.39
C ASN A 94 29.89 44.54 -12.99
N VAL A 95 28.80 44.71 -12.23
CA VAL A 95 27.44 44.51 -12.75
C VAL A 95 27.08 45.63 -13.72
N PRO A 96 26.81 45.33 -15.01
CA PRO A 96 26.43 46.37 -15.97
C PRO A 96 25.08 47.02 -15.64
N THR A 97 24.09 46.20 -15.29
CA THR A 97 22.78 46.64 -14.78
C THR A 97 22.07 45.51 -14.03
N ALA A 98 21.58 45.81 -12.82
CA ALA A 98 20.82 44.83 -12.03
C ALA A 98 19.46 44.50 -12.67
N ALA A 99 18.92 45.38 -13.52
CA ALA A 99 17.62 45.18 -14.17
C ALA A 99 17.60 43.97 -15.13
N HIS A 100 18.75 43.55 -15.66
CA HIS A 100 18.86 42.48 -16.66
C HIS A 100 19.24 41.11 -16.04
N VAL A 101 19.16 40.98 -14.72
CA VAL A 101 19.57 39.77 -13.98
C VAL A 101 18.94 38.48 -14.52
N GLU A 102 17.69 38.51 -14.99
CA GLU A 102 17.03 37.33 -15.60
C GLU A 102 17.71 36.89 -16.90
N GLN A 103 18.22 37.83 -17.71
CA GLN A 103 18.92 37.51 -18.95
C GLN A 103 20.25 36.84 -18.64
N TYR A 104 21.01 37.38 -17.67
CA TYR A 104 22.26 36.76 -17.22
C TYR A 104 22.01 35.38 -16.59
N ALA A 105 20.96 35.22 -15.78
CA ALA A 105 20.57 33.93 -15.20
C ALA A 105 20.20 32.89 -16.29
N LYS A 106 19.51 33.30 -17.36
CA LYS A 106 19.23 32.42 -18.50
C LYS A 106 20.50 31.96 -19.21
N ILE A 107 21.49 32.84 -19.38
CA ILE A 107 22.80 32.48 -19.96
C ILE A 107 23.49 31.43 -19.09
N VAL A 108 23.57 31.65 -17.77
CA VAL A 108 24.14 30.69 -16.82
C VAL A 108 23.40 29.36 -16.88
N LYS A 109 22.06 29.39 -16.96
CA LYS A 109 21.24 28.17 -17.07
C LYS A 109 21.48 27.40 -18.36
N GLU A 110 21.53 28.08 -19.50
CA GLU A 110 21.80 27.45 -20.78
C GLU A 110 23.17 26.76 -20.79
N LEU A 111 24.19 27.44 -20.28
CA LEU A 111 25.54 26.87 -20.16
C LEU A 111 25.58 25.70 -19.18
N SER A 112 24.81 25.74 -18.09
CA SER A 112 24.62 24.61 -17.18
C SER A 112 24.01 23.40 -17.86
N VAL A 113 22.92 23.58 -18.62
CA VAL A 113 22.28 22.50 -19.39
C VAL A 113 23.26 21.90 -20.40
N ARG A 114 24.06 22.73 -21.08
CA ARG A 114 25.13 22.24 -21.97
C ARG A 114 26.18 21.40 -21.21
N ARG A 115 26.55 21.78 -19.99
CA ARG A 115 27.46 20.97 -19.15
C ARG A 115 26.82 19.65 -18.72
N GLU A 116 25.54 19.66 -18.33
CA GLU A 116 24.79 18.43 -18.00
C GLU A 116 24.72 17.48 -19.20
N LEU A 117 24.48 17.99 -20.41
CA LEU A 117 24.50 17.18 -21.64
C LEU A 117 25.87 16.57 -21.92
N ILE A 118 26.96 17.34 -21.73
CA ILE A 118 28.33 16.82 -21.89
C ILE A 118 28.60 15.72 -20.86
N HIS A 119 28.18 15.91 -19.61
CA HIS A 119 28.34 14.90 -18.56
C HIS A 119 27.54 13.64 -18.87
N ALA A 120 26.27 13.78 -19.23
CA ALA A 120 25.41 12.68 -19.64
C ALA A 120 26.01 11.93 -20.85
N SER A 121 26.54 12.65 -21.84
CA SER A 121 27.23 12.02 -22.97
C SER A 121 28.47 11.24 -22.56
N SER A 122 29.24 11.72 -21.57
CA SER A 122 30.41 11.01 -21.04
C SER A 122 29.99 9.75 -20.29
N GLU A 123 28.96 9.83 -19.44
CA GLU A 123 28.40 8.68 -18.74
C GLU A 123 27.83 7.64 -19.71
N ILE A 124 27.07 8.08 -20.73
CA ILE A 124 26.54 7.21 -21.77
C ILE A 124 27.68 6.52 -22.51
N ASN A 125 28.75 7.25 -22.83
CA ASN A 125 29.92 6.68 -23.47
C ASN A 125 30.61 5.63 -22.58
N GLU A 126 30.75 5.89 -21.27
CA GLU A 126 31.29 4.91 -20.31
C GLU A 126 30.36 3.69 -20.12
N GLU A 127 29.05 3.90 -20.06
CA GLU A 127 28.04 2.85 -19.97
C GLU A 127 28.00 1.98 -21.23
N ALA A 128 28.18 2.57 -22.42
CA ALA A 128 28.24 1.84 -23.69
C ALA A 128 29.40 0.83 -23.78
N PHE A 129 30.47 1.02 -23.01
CA PHE A 129 31.58 0.07 -22.92
C PHE A 129 31.33 -1.09 -21.94
N LYS A 130 30.25 -1.06 -21.15
CA LYS A 130 29.88 -2.14 -20.22
C LYS A 130 29.04 -3.19 -20.95
N GLN A 131 29.32 -4.47 -20.71
CA GLN A 131 28.48 -5.57 -21.21
C GLN A 131 27.28 -5.76 -20.27
N GLU A 132 26.21 -4.99 -20.48
CA GLU A 132 24.92 -5.09 -19.77
C GLU A 132 23.76 -5.27 -20.77
N ASP A 133 22.53 -5.41 -20.24
CA ASP A 133 21.27 -5.48 -20.98
C ASP A 133 21.07 -4.25 -21.89
N PHE A 134 21.03 -4.49 -23.20
CA PHE A 134 20.93 -3.45 -24.23
C PHE A 134 19.65 -2.62 -24.11
N ASP A 135 18.53 -3.25 -23.74
CA ASP A 135 17.24 -2.56 -23.62
C ASP A 135 17.22 -1.64 -22.38
N GLY A 136 17.76 -2.11 -21.27
CA GLY A 136 17.94 -1.31 -20.05
C GLY A 136 18.89 -0.11 -20.26
N PHE A 137 19.96 -0.29 -21.03
CA PHE A 137 20.88 0.78 -21.41
C PHE A 137 20.19 1.82 -22.31
N LEU A 138 19.42 1.40 -23.31
CA LEU A 138 18.68 2.33 -24.16
C LEU A 138 17.65 3.16 -23.37
N ASP A 139 16.89 2.56 -22.45
CA ASP A 139 15.96 3.30 -21.59
C ASP A 139 16.70 4.27 -20.65
N SER A 140 17.85 3.89 -20.11
CA SER A 140 18.65 4.80 -19.27
C SER A 140 19.12 6.03 -20.07
N VAL A 141 19.55 5.83 -21.32
CA VAL A 141 19.94 6.89 -22.25
C VAL A 141 18.75 7.79 -22.57
N GLU A 142 17.62 7.22 -22.96
CA GLU A 142 16.39 7.96 -23.27
C GLU A 142 15.90 8.77 -22.06
N GLN A 143 15.90 8.18 -20.86
CA GLN A 143 15.51 8.87 -19.62
C GLN A 143 16.47 9.99 -19.24
N LYS A 144 17.79 9.78 -19.36
CA LYS A 144 18.79 10.82 -19.06
C LYS A 144 18.59 12.05 -19.96
N ILE A 145 18.44 11.83 -21.28
CA ILE A 145 18.21 12.92 -22.24
C ILE A 145 16.85 13.60 -21.98
N PHE A 146 15.80 12.80 -21.75
CA PHE A 146 14.45 13.32 -21.51
C PHE A 146 14.37 14.15 -20.21
N ASN A 147 15.04 13.73 -19.14
CA ASN A 147 15.08 14.46 -17.87
C ASN A 147 15.79 15.82 -18.01
N ILE A 148 16.83 15.90 -18.83
CA ILE A 148 17.52 17.17 -19.13
C ILE A 148 16.58 18.10 -19.93
N SER A 149 15.82 17.55 -20.89
CA SER A 149 14.81 18.29 -21.65
C SER A 149 13.65 18.79 -20.77
N GLN A 150 13.15 17.96 -19.85
CA GLN A 150 12.07 18.29 -18.90
C GLN A 150 12.49 19.33 -17.86
N LYS A 151 13.69 19.22 -17.26
CA LYS A 151 14.20 20.20 -16.28
C LYS A 151 14.33 21.61 -16.86
N SER A 152 14.34 21.74 -18.19
CA SER A 152 14.31 23.03 -18.89
C SER A 152 12.94 23.70 -18.87
N ARG A 153 11.88 23.02 -18.38
CA ARG A 153 10.55 23.56 -18.11
C ARG A 153 10.21 23.40 -16.61
N PRO A 154 10.34 24.45 -15.79
CA PRO A 154 10.03 24.34 -14.38
C PRO A 154 8.55 23.99 -14.16
N GLN A 155 8.28 22.92 -13.41
CA GLN A 155 6.95 22.69 -12.84
C GLN A 155 6.71 23.72 -11.74
N ARG A 156 5.78 24.64 -11.98
CA ARG A 156 5.37 25.69 -11.05
C ARG A 156 4.09 25.26 -10.34
N PHE A 157 3.94 25.63 -9.08
CA PHE A 157 2.61 25.80 -8.50
C PHE A 157 1.97 27.02 -9.18
N SER A 158 0.96 26.83 -10.01
CA SER A 158 0.18 27.94 -10.57
C SER A 158 -0.83 28.43 -9.54
N ALA A 159 -0.96 29.74 -9.40
CA ALA A 159 -2.09 30.29 -8.65
C ALA A 159 -3.37 29.97 -9.43
N ILE A 160 -4.41 29.45 -8.77
CA ILE A 160 -5.66 29.05 -9.43
C ILE A 160 -6.24 30.16 -10.33
N ARG A 161 -6.02 31.43 -9.97
CA ARG A 161 -6.45 32.61 -10.73
C ARG A 161 -5.93 32.62 -12.17
N GLU A 162 -4.72 32.12 -12.40
CA GLU A 162 -4.10 32.04 -13.72
C GLU A 162 -4.79 30.97 -14.59
N ASP A 163 -5.20 29.86 -13.97
CA ASP A 163 -5.91 28.76 -14.65
C ASP A 163 -7.42 29.01 -14.79
N LEU A 164 -8.01 29.91 -14.00
CA LEU A 164 -9.44 30.23 -14.07
C LEU A 164 -9.82 30.90 -15.40
N ALA A 165 -8.94 31.73 -15.96
CA ALA A 165 -9.18 32.36 -17.26
C ALA A 165 -9.26 31.31 -18.38
N SER A 166 -8.32 30.35 -18.41
CA SER A 166 -8.33 29.25 -19.38
C SER A 166 -9.47 28.25 -19.12
N ALA A 167 -9.89 28.06 -17.87
CA ALA A 167 -11.07 27.28 -17.53
C ALA A 167 -12.37 27.94 -18.04
N TYR A 168 -12.49 29.26 -17.87
CA TYR A 168 -13.63 30.02 -18.37
C TYR A 168 -13.71 29.99 -19.90
N GLU A 169 -12.60 30.20 -20.60
CA GLU A 169 -12.56 30.14 -22.07
C GLU A 169 -12.96 28.74 -22.59
N ARG A 170 -12.55 27.67 -21.89
CA ARG A 170 -12.99 26.30 -22.21
C ARG A 170 -14.49 26.08 -21.99
N LEU A 171 -15.04 26.62 -20.91
CA LEU A 171 -16.48 26.55 -20.63
C LEU A 171 -17.29 27.34 -21.65
N GLU A 172 -16.80 28.50 -22.07
CA GLU A 172 -17.45 29.33 -23.08
C GLU A 172 -17.49 28.63 -24.45
N LYS A 173 -16.41 27.95 -24.85
CA LYS A 173 -16.38 27.10 -26.06
C LYS A 173 -17.41 25.97 -26.01
N LEU A 174 -17.58 25.32 -24.86
CA LEU A 174 -18.59 24.28 -24.66
C LEU A 174 -20.03 24.85 -24.70
N HIS A 175 -20.24 26.07 -24.20
CA HIS A 175 -21.56 26.71 -24.18
C HIS A 175 -22.01 27.25 -25.53
N ARG A 176 -21.07 27.68 -26.40
CA ARG A 176 -21.37 28.22 -27.74
C ARG A 176 -21.94 27.21 -28.74
N GLY A 177 -22.02 25.92 -28.38
CA GLY A 177 -22.90 24.97 -29.05
C GLY A 177 -22.31 24.22 -30.24
N ASP A 178 -20.99 24.16 -30.42
CA ASP A 178 -20.35 23.41 -31.52
C ASP A 178 -20.51 21.87 -31.39
N GLY A 179 -21.19 21.37 -30.35
CA GLY A 179 -21.40 19.93 -30.13
C GLY A 179 -20.12 19.14 -29.85
N SER A 180 -18.96 19.81 -29.76
CA SER A 180 -17.67 19.18 -29.53
C SER A 180 -17.58 18.66 -28.09
N LEU A 181 -17.45 17.34 -27.94
CA LEU A 181 -17.18 16.72 -26.65
C LEU A 181 -15.85 17.22 -26.08
N ARG A 182 -15.75 17.25 -24.75
CA ARG A 182 -14.53 17.69 -24.05
C ARG A 182 -13.38 16.69 -24.21
N GLY A 183 -13.71 15.40 -24.33
CA GLY A 183 -12.76 14.30 -24.53
C GLY A 183 -12.81 13.73 -25.95
N VAL A 184 -12.01 12.69 -26.19
CA VAL A 184 -12.01 11.90 -27.43
C VAL A 184 -13.35 11.17 -27.57
N SER A 185 -14.09 11.43 -28.64
CA SER A 185 -15.41 10.84 -28.90
C SER A 185 -15.32 9.33 -29.12
N THR A 186 -16.14 8.53 -28.44
CA THR A 186 -16.26 7.10 -28.75
C THR A 186 -17.08 6.85 -30.02
N HIS A 187 -17.85 7.87 -30.44
CA HIS A 187 -18.86 7.81 -31.50
C HIS A 187 -20.03 6.85 -31.21
N PHE A 188 -20.17 6.43 -29.96
CA PHE A 188 -21.38 5.83 -29.44
C PHE A 188 -22.11 6.91 -28.64
N ARG A 189 -23.12 7.56 -29.22
CA ARG A 189 -23.78 8.75 -28.65
C ARG A 189 -24.20 8.58 -27.19
N GLU A 190 -24.86 7.48 -26.84
CA GLU A 190 -25.27 7.21 -25.46
C GLU A 190 -24.09 7.08 -24.50
N LEU A 191 -22.98 6.49 -24.95
CA LEU A 191 -21.77 6.36 -24.15
C LEU A 191 -21.08 7.71 -23.98
N ASP A 192 -20.98 8.49 -25.06
CA ASP A 192 -20.41 9.84 -25.01
C ASP A 192 -21.26 10.79 -24.16
N ASN A 193 -22.57 10.61 -24.08
CA ASN A 193 -23.44 11.36 -23.17
C ASN A 193 -23.11 11.10 -21.69
N ILE A 194 -22.68 9.87 -21.35
CA ILE A 194 -22.29 9.51 -19.98
C ILE A 194 -20.85 9.96 -19.70
N LEU A 195 -19.93 9.72 -20.63
CA LEU A 195 -18.48 9.94 -20.42
C LEU A 195 -18.01 11.35 -20.77
N SER A 196 -18.78 12.10 -21.57
CA SER A 196 -18.34 13.33 -22.26
C SER A 196 -17.10 13.13 -23.14
N GLY A 197 -16.98 11.93 -23.74
CA GLY A 197 -15.78 11.44 -24.42
C GLY A 197 -14.68 10.98 -23.45
N PHE A 198 -13.68 10.25 -23.95
CA PHE A 198 -12.52 9.84 -23.15
C PHE A 198 -11.64 11.04 -22.82
N GLN A 199 -11.50 11.33 -21.53
CA GLN A 199 -10.76 12.49 -21.06
C GLN A 199 -9.25 12.24 -21.12
N LYS A 200 -8.49 13.31 -21.40
CA LYS A 200 -7.03 13.26 -21.36
C LYS A 200 -6.52 12.87 -19.98
N SER A 201 -5.43 12.11 -19.94
CA SER A 201 -4.82 11.57 -18.72
C SER A 201 -5.63 10.52 -17.96
N ASP A 202 -6.79 10.09 -18.44
CA ASP A 202 -7.59 9.05 -17.79
C ASP A 202 -7.18 7.63 -18.23
N LEU A 203 -7.26 6.70 -17.28
CA LEU A 203 -7.19 5.26 -17.52
C LEU A 203 -8.62 4.70 -17.50
N ILE A 204 -9.05 4.20 -18.66
CA ILE A 204 -10.36 3.60 -18.87
C ILE A 204 -10.19 2.08 -18.95
N ILE A 205 -10.94 1.33 -18.13
CA ILE A 205 -10.90 -0.14 -18.16
C ILE A 205 -12.23 -0.70 -18.67
N ILE A 206 -12.17 -1.61 -19.66
CA ILE A 206 -13.32 -2.41 -20.09
C ILE A 206 -13.11 -3.87 -19.66
N GLY A 207 -13.95 -4.32 -18.74
CA GLY A 207 -14.00 -5.69 -18.25
C GLY A 207 -15.03 -6.54 -18.98
N ALA A 208 -14.64 -7.69 -19.51
CA ALA A 208 -15.60 -8.68 -20.03
C ALA A 208 -15.15 -10.13 -19.83
N ARG A 209 -16.10 -11.05 -19.89
CA ARG A 209 -15.79 -12.48 -20.01
C ARG A 209 -15.25 -12.81 -21.41
N PRO A 210 -14.46 -13.89 -21.56
CA PRO A 210 -14.02 -14.33 -22.88
C PRO A 210 -15.22 -14.55 -23.81
N SER A 211 -15.06 -14.15 -25.08
CA SER A 211 -16.10 -14.21 -26.13
C SER A 211 -17.29 -13.24 -26.00
N PHE A 212 -17.26 -12.28 -25.07
CA PHE A 212 -18.33 -11.27 -24.94
C PHE A 212 -18.15 -10.04 -25.85
N GLY A 213 -17.04 -9.96 -26.58
CA GLY A 213 -16.78 -8.88 -27.55
C GLY A 213 -15.88 -7.74 -27.04
N LYS A 214 -15.06 -7.96 -26.00
CA LYS A 214 -14.12 -6.94 -25.46
C LYS A 214 -13.27 -6.27 -26.55
N THR A 215 -12.63 -7.09 -27.38
CA THR A 215 -11.73 -6.64 -28.44
C THR A 215 -12.50 -5.94 -29.56
N SER A 216 -13.65 -6.50 -29.95
CA SER A 216 -14.52 -5.90 -30.96
C SER A 216 -14.95 -4.48 -30.58
N LEU A 217 -15.43 -4.29 -29.35
CA LEU A 217 -15.86 -2.98 -28.87
C LEU A 217 -14.71 -1.96 -28.88
N ALA A 218 -13.51 -2.36 -28.42
CA ALA A 218 -12.35 -1.50 -28.42
C ALA A 218 -11.87 -1.14 -29.84
N LEU A 219 -11.91 -2.10 -30.77
CA LEU A 219 -11.56 -1.86 -32.17
C LEU A 219 -12.58 -0.97 -32.87
N ASP A 220 -13.87 -1.09 -32.56
CA ASP A 220 -14.89 -0.18 -33.09
C ASP A 220 -14.67 1.26 -32.61
N MET A 221 -14.38 1.45 -31.32
CA MET A 221 -14.01 2.76 -30.78
C MET A 221 -12.74 3.31 -31.44
N ALA A 222 -11.68 2.50 -31.52
CA ALA A 222 -10.42 2.89 -32.15
C ALA A 222 -10.59 3.27 -33.63
N ARG A 223 -11.36 2.47 -34.40
CA ARG A 223 -11.67 2.74 -35.80
C ARG A 223 -12.44 4.04 -35.94
N ASN A 224 -13.50 4.22 -35.16
CA ASN A 224 -14.34 5.41 -35.25
C ASN A 224 -13.51 6.68 -34.95
N VAL A 225 -12.69 6.66 -33.89
CA VAL A 225 -11.78 7.76 -33.54
C VAL A 225 -10.81 8.07 -34.68
N ALA A 226 -10.18 7.03 -35.26
CA ALA A 226 -9.19 7.20 -36.32
C ALA A 226 -9.78 7.71 -37.65
N LEU A 227 -10.98 7.24 -38.02
CA LEU A 227 -11.69 7.71 -39.22
C LEU A 227 -12.13 9.18 -39.11
N HIS A 228 -12.26 9.72 -37.90
CA HIS A 228 -12.55 11.13 -37.66
C HIS A 228 -11.28 11.98 -37.48
N GLY A 229 -10.13 11.48 -37.94
CA GLY A 229 -8.88 12.25 -38.09
C GLY A 229 -7.99 12.29 -36.86
N GLN A 230 -8.34 11.61 -35.77
CA GLN A 230 -7.51 11.53 -34.56
C GLN A 230 -6.51 10.37 -34.63
N SER A 231 -5.36 10.51 -33.99
CA SER A 231 -4.30 9.48 -34.02
C SER A 231 -4.48 8.45 -32.91
N VAL A 232 -4.58 7.18 -33.27
CA VAL A 232 -4.84 6.05 -32.33
C VAL A 232 -3.73 5.01 -32.41
N GLY A 233 -3.16 4.67 -31.25
CA GLY A 233 -2.25 3.53 -31.10
C GLY A 233 -2.94 2.32 -30.48
N VAL A 234 -2.77 1.13 -31.06
CA VAL A 234 -3.34 -0.13 -30.57
C VAL A 234 -2.21 -1.12 -30.28
N PHE A 235 -2.08 -1.51 -29.01
CA PHE A 235 -1.22 -2.61 -28.57
C PHE A 235 -2.05 -3.88 -28.48
N SER A 236 -1.84 -4.80 -29.43
CA SER A 236 -2.52 -6.08 -29.51
C SER A 236 -1.63 -7.20 -29.01
N VAL A 237 -1.84 -7.62 -27.76
CA VAL A 237 -1.04 -8.65 -27.12
C VAL A 237 -1.63 -10.05 -27.33
N GLU A 238 -2.94 -10.15 -27.56
CA GLU A 238 -3.65 -11.42 -27.77
C GLU A 238 -3.77 -11.83 -29.25
N MET A 239 -3.95 -10.87 -30.16
CA MET A 239 -4.26 -11.12 -31.57
C MET A 239 -3.15 -10.60 -32.49
N SER A 240 -2.95 -11.25 -33.65
CA SER A 240 -2.02 -10.73 -34.66
C SER A 240 -2.60 -9.50 -35.37
N LYS A 241 -1.71 -8.67 -35.92
CA LYS A 241 -2.08 -7.49 -36.71
C LYS A 241 -3.01 -7.85 -37.88
N GLU A 242 -2.77 -8.96 -38.56
CA GLU A 242 -3.59 -9.46 -39.67
C GLU A 242 -5.04 -9.71 -39.23
N GLN A 243 -5.24 -10.36 -38.08
CA GLN A 243 -6.58 -10.63 -37.56
C GLN A 243 -7.33 -9.36 -37.16
N ILE A 244 -6.61 -8.34 -36.69
CA ILE A 244 -7.20 -7.03 -36.40
C ILE A 244 -7.60 -6.34 -37.70
N ILE A 245 -6.73 -6.33 -38.71
CA ILE A 245 -6.99 -5.74 -40.01
C ILE A 245 -8.22 -6.39 -40.66
N ASP A 246 -8.32 -7.71 -40.67
CA ASP A 246 -9.48 -8.44 -41.21
C ASP A 246 -10.79 -7.98 -40.54
N ARG A 247 -10.79 -7.77 -39.21
CA ARG A 247 -11.96 -7.28 -38.48
C ARG A 247 -12.30 -5.84 -38.81
N LEU A 248 -11.30 -4.97 -38.94
CA LEU A 248 -11.50 -3.58 -39.33
C LEU A 248 -12.12 -3.49 -40.73
N ILE A 249 -11.60 -4.26 -41.69
CA ILE A 249 -12.12 -4.34 -43.06
C ILE A 249 -13.54 -4.91 -43.05
N ALA A 250 -13.77 -6.04 -42.40
CA ALA A 250 -15.10 -6.67 -42.34
C ALA A 250 -16.16 -5.72 -41.78
N THR A 251 -15.80 -4.97 -40.73
CA THR A 251 -16.72 -4.02 -40.12
C THR A 251 -16.95 -2.79 -40.99
N GLN A 252 -15.89 -2.23 -41.59
CA GLN A 252 -16.00 -1.04 -42.43
C GLN A 252 -16.73 -1.33 -43.75
N ALA A 253 -16.42 -2.46 -44.38
CA ALA A 253 -17.08 -2.93 -45.60
C ALA A 253 -18.49 -3.50 -45.35
N LYS A 254 -18.86 -3.71 -44.07
CA LYS A 254 -20.13 -4.32 -43.64
C LYS A 254 -20.34 -5.73 -44.22
N ILE A 255 -19.28 -6.54 -44.29
CA ILE A 255 -19.28 -7.91 -44.82
C ILE A 255 -18.99 -8.91 -43.69
N PRO A 256 -19.63 -10.11 -43.69
CA PRO A 256 -19.33 -11.14 -42.71
C PRO A 256 -17.84 -11.52 -42.68
N LEU A 257 -17.25 -11.53 -41.48
CA LEU A 257 -15.80 -11.75 -41.30
C LEU A 257 -15.35 -13.11 -41.87
N TRP A 258 -16.17 -14.15 -41.74
CA TRP A 258 -15.84 -15.48 -42.26
C TRP A 258 -15.75 -15.50 -43.79
N ARG A 259 -16.55 -14.70 -44.51
CA ARG A 259 -16.47 -14.62 -45.97
C ARG A 259 -15.19 -13.94 -46.42
N LEU A 260 -14.81 -12.86 -45.73
CA LEU A 260 -13.53 -12.18 -45.97
C LEU A 260 -12.36 -13.15 -45.76
N ARG A 261 -12.34 -13.88 -44.64
CA ARG A 261 -11.29 -14.85 -44.31
C ARG A 261 -11.22 -16.06 -45.26
N THR A 262 -12.35 -16.48 -45.83
CA THR A 262 -12.41 -17.62 -46.75
C THR A 262 -12.30 -17.23 -48.22
N GLY A 263 -12.20 -15.94 -48.54
CA GLY A 263 -12.18 -15.43 -49.91
C GLY A 263 -13.48 -15.66 -50.69
N ARG A 264 -14.59 -15.99 -50.00
CA ARG A 264 -15.89 -16.30 -50.61
C ARG A 264 -16.77 -15.05 -50.70
N LEU A 265 -16.24 -14.00 -51.31
CA LEU A 265 -16.98 -12.76 -51.56
C LEU A 265 -18.01 -12.97 -52.69
N GLN A 266 -19.22 -12.44 -52.51
CA GLN A 266 -20.33 -12.57 -53.45
C GLN A 266 -20.25 -11.46 -54.52
N GLY A 267 -19.66 -11.81 -55.67
CA GLY A 267 -19.65 -10.96 -56.86
C GLY A 267 -18.82 -9.68 -56.75
N GLU A 268 -18.91 -8.83 -57.78
CA GLU A 268 -18.12 -7.59 -57.88
C GLU A 268 -18.53 -6.54 -56.84
N THR A 269 -19.79 -6.56 -56.38
CA THR A 269 -20.31 -5.57 -55.41
C THR A 269 -19.65 -5.68 -54.04
N GLU A 270 -19.51 -6.89 -53.48
CA GLU A 270 -18.81 -7.07 -52.19
C GLU A 270 -17.32 -6.69 -52.33
N PHE A 271 -16.72 -6.96 -53.49
CA PHE A 271 -15.33 -6.58 -53.74
C PHE A 271 -15.15 -5.05 -53.78
N ALA A 272 -16.09 -4.33 -54.40
CA ALA A 272 -16.09 -2.86 -54.40
C ALA A 272 -16.24 -2.27 -52.99
N LEU A 273 -17.08 -2.86 -52.12
CA LEU A 273 -17.22 -2.44 -50.72
C LEU A 273 -15.92 -2.66 -49.92
N VAL A 274 -15.23 -3.77 -50.14
CA VAL A 274 -13.91 -4.01 -49.53
C VAL A 274 -12.89 -2.98 -50.02
N GLN A 275 -12.85 -2.67 -51.32
CA GLN A 275 -11.96 -1.65 -51.86
C GLN A 275 -12.22 -0.27 -51.26
N GLN A 276 -13.48 0.11 -51.12
CA GLN A 276 -13.85 1.37 -50.46
C GLN A 276 -13.39 1.38 -49.00
N ALA A 277 -13.64 0.31 -48.24
CA ALA A 277 -13.19 0.20 -46.86
C ALA A 277 -11.67 0.30 -46.72
N LEU A 278 -10.91 -0.29 -47.65
CA LEU A 278 -9.45 -0.19 -47.68
C LEU A 278 -8.99 1.25 -47.95
N ASP A 279 -9.61 1.96 -48.89
CA ASP A 279 -9.30 3.37 -49.17
C ASP A 279 -9.54 4.25 -47.94
N GLU A 280 -10.68 4.08 -47.27
CA GLU A 280 -11.03 4.83 -46.04
C GLU A 280 -10.08 4.51 -44.89
N LEU A 281 -9.80 3.23 -44.63
CA LEU A 281 -8.87 2.80 -43.57
C LEU A 281 -7.42 3.23 -43.85
N SER A 282 -7.01 3.30 -45.11
CA SER A 282 -5.64 3.74 -45.49
C SER A 282 -5.37 5.21 -45.16
N LYS A 283 -6.43 6.03 -45.06
CA LYS A 283 -6.37 7.45 -44.71
C LYS A 283 -6.47 7.70 -43.22
N ALA A 284 -6.81 6.68 -42.43
CA ALA A 284 -7.01 6.80 -40.99
C ALA A 284 -5.66 6.71 -40.24
N ASN A 285 -5.48 7.54 -39.21
CA ASN A 285 -4.29 7.54 -38.36
C ASN A 285 -4.35 6.43 -37.29
N LEU A 286 -4.42 5.16 -37.73
CA LEU A 286 -4.52 3.99 -36.86
C LEU A 286 -3.25 3.13 -36.91
N PHE A 287 -2.54 3.05 -35.78
CA PHE A 287 -1.25 2.35 -35.67
C PHE A 287 -1.41 1.10 -34.81
N ILE A 288 -0.92 -0.05 -35.28
CA ILE A 288 -1.06 -1.35 -34.60
C ILE A 288 0.33 -1.92 -34.32
N ASP A 289 0.56 -2.28 -33.06
CA ASP A 289 1.71 -3.04 -32.57
C ASP A 289 1.20 -4.39 -32.02
N ASP A 290 1.61 -5.49 -32.64
CA ASP A 290 1.28 -6.86 -32.25
C ASP A 290 2.46 -7.61 -31.62
N SER A 291 3.41 -6.87 -31.05
CA SER A 291 4.54 -7.45 -30.31
C SER A 291 4.03 -8.37 -29.20
N PRO A 292 4.53 -9.61 -29.10
CA PRO A 292 4.06 -10.56 -28.11
C PRO A 292 4.52 -10.17 -26.70
N SER A 293 3.58 -10.12 -25.76
CA SER A 293 3.82 -9.84 -24.34
C SER A 293 4.73 -8.63 -24.06
N PRO A 294 4.41 -7.41 -24.54
CA PRO A 294 5.26 -6.25 -24.28
C PRO A 294 5.23 -5.91 -22.80
N SER A 295 6.34 -5.40 -22.27
CA SER A 295 6.35 -4.72 -20.98
C SER A 295 5.71 -3.33 -21.08
N VAL A 296 5.23 -2.78 -19.95
CA VAL A 296 4.72 -1.40 -19.92
C VAL A 296 5.78 -0.39 -20.39
N LEU A 297 7.06 -0.69 -20.15
CA LEU A 297 8.17 0.14 -20.58
C LEU A 297 8.26 0.21 -22.11
N GLN A 298 8.19 -0.93 -22.79
CA GLN A 298 8.23 -1.00 -24.26
C GLN A 298 7.02 -0.28 -24.87
N MET A 299 5.82 -0.50 -24.32
CA MET A 299 4.61 0.21 -24.76
C MET A 299 4.77 1.73 -24.61
N ARG A 300 5.37 2.18 -23.50
CA ARG A 300 5.63 3.60 -23.25
C ARG A 300 6.60 4.20 -24.26
N SER A 301 7.73 3.54 -24.55
CA SER A 301 8.68 4.01 -25.55
C SER A 301 8.09 4.06 -26.95
N ALA A 302 7.29 3.04 -27.34
CA ALA A 302 6.57 3.02 -28.61
C ALA A 302 5.54 4.17 -28.70
N ALA A 303 4.72 4.37 -27.66
CA ALA A 303 3.73 5.44 -27.61
C ALA A 303 4.37 6.84 -27.65
N ARG A 304 5.51 7.03 -26.99
CA ARG A 304 6.30 8.29 -27.05
C ARG A 304 6.76 8.58 -28.47
N ARG A 305 7.35 7.58 -29.14
CA ARG A 305 7.81 7.71 -30.53
C ARG A 305 6.65 8.08 -31.46
N LEU A 306 5.52 7.39 -31.32
CA LEU A 306 4.32 7.66 -32.10
C LEU A 306 3.78 9.07 -31.87
N GLN A 307 3.73 9.54 -30.61
CA GLN A 307 3.28 10.90 -30.29
C GLN A 307 4.19 11.98 -30.90
N LEU A 308 5.50 11.76 -30.97
CA LEU A 308 6.46 12.69 -31.57
C LEU A 308 6.36 12.73 -33.10
N GLU A 309 6.17 11.59 -33.75
CA GLU A 309 6.17 11.47 -35.21
C GLU A 309 4.82 11.84 -35.84
N HIS A 310 3.71 11.42 -35.22
CA HIS A 310 2.37 11.48 -35.82
C HIS A 310 1.30 12.13 -34.93
N GLY A 311 1.66 12.55 -33.71
CA GLY A 311 0.69 12.88 -32.68
C GLY A 311 -0.02 11.62 -32.15
N LEU A 312 -0.67 11.74 -31.00
CA LEU A 312 -1.37 10.63 -30.38
C LEU A 312 -2.52 11.18 -29.52
N ASP A 313 -3.73 10.67 -29.74
CA ASP A 313 -4.95 11.10 -29.06
C ASP A 313 -5.57 9.99 -28.21
N LEU A 314 -5.35 8.72 -28.56
CA LEU A 314 -5.86 7.56 -27.80
C LEU A 314 -4.88 6.39 -27.90
N VAL A 315 -4.70 5.68 -26.78
CA VAL A 315 -4.02 4.38 -26.77
C VAL A 315 -5.00 3.30 -26.33
N VAL A 316 -5.03 2.19 -27.07
CA VAL A 316 -5.81 0.98 -26.76
C VAL A 316 -4.86 -0.17 -26.44
N VAL A 317 -5.16 -0.94 -25.40
CA VAL A 317 -4.34 -2.06 -24.94
C VAL A 317 -5.22 -3.31 -24.77
N ASP A 318 -4.97 -4.36 -25.56
CA ASP A 318 -5.69 -5.64 -25.51
C ASP A 318 -4.75 -6.80 -25.16
N TYR A 319 -4.68 -7.29 -23.92
CA TYR A 319 -5.36 -6.85 -22.69
C TYR A 319 -4.38 -6.91 -21.50
N ILE A 320 -4.72 -6.25 -20.39
CA ILE A 320 -3.81 -5.96 -19.27
C ILE A 320 -3.06 -7.21 -18.76
N GLN A 321 -3.74 -8.34 -18.62
CA GLN A 321 -3.18 -9.55 -18.01
C GLN A 321 -2.08 -10.23 -18.86
N LEU A 322 -1.93 -9.87 -20.15
CA LEU A 322 -0.87 -10.40 -21.01
C LEU A 322 0.37 -9.49 -21.09
N ILE A 323 0.34 -8.33 -20.44
CA ILE A 323 1.51 -7.45 -20.35
C ILE A 323 2.57 -8.12 -19.48
N GLN A 324 3.81 -8.14 -19.96
CA GLN A 324 4.91 -8.73 -19.21
C GLN A 324 5.16 -7.91 -17.92
N PRO A 325 5.02 -8.52 -16.74
CA PRO A 325 5.28 -7.85 -15.47
C PRO A 325 6.78 -7.62 -15.30
N ARG A 326 7.15 -6.57 -14.56
CA ARG A 326 8.56 -6.29 -14.24
C ARG A 326 9.17 -7.40 -13.38
N ASN A 327 8.35 -8.01 -12.51
CA ASN A 327 8.76 -9.10 -11.64
C ASN A 327 7.77 -10.29 -11.77
N PRO A 328 8.13 -11.33 -12.54
CA PRO A 328 7.28 -12.50 -12.76
C PRO A 328 6.95 -13.30 -11.49
N ASN A 329 7.73 -13.12 -10.43
CA ASN A 329 7.56 -13.85 -9.16
C ASN A 329 6.45 -13.26 -8.27
N GLU A 330 5.90 -12.10 -8.62
CA GLU A 330 4.83 -11.47 -7.86
C GLU A 330 3.47 -12.15 -8.11
N SER A 331 2.52 -11.98 -7.19
CA SER A 331 1.17 -12.52 -7.39
C SER A 331 0.50 -11.86 -8.61
N MET A 332 -0.34 -12.58 -9.36
CA MET A 332 -1.08 -12.04 -10.52
C MET A 332 -1.82 -10.73 -10.18
N VAL A 333 -2.37 -10.61 -8.98
CA VAL A 333 -3.01 -9.40 -8.47
C VAL A 333 -2.01 -8.24 -8.43
N GLN A 334 -0.82 -8.47 -7.89
CA GLN A 334 0.22 -7.46 -7.79
C GLN A 334 0.76 -7.07 -9.17
N GLN A 335 0.97 -8.05 -10.06
CA GLN A 335 1.35 -7.81 -11.46
C GLN A 335 0.33 -6.92 -12.18
N VAL A 336 -0.96 -7.23 -12.06
CA VAL A 336 -2.04 -6.40 -12.63
C VAL A 336 -2.09 -5.00 -11.97
N THR A 337 -1.78 -4.90 -10.67
CA THR A 337 -1.69 -3.60 -9.98
C THR A 337 -0.56 -2.75 -10.57
N GLU A 338 0.63 -3.34 -10.70
CA GLU A 338 1.81 -2.68 -11.26
C GLU A 338 1.53 -2.20 -12.69
N THR A 339 0.99 -3.09 -13.52
CA THR A 339 0.64 -2.76 -14.91
C THR A 339 -0.40 -1.64 -14.99
N SER A 340 -1.45 -1.69 -14.17
CA SER A 340 -2.48 -0.64 -14.11
C SER A 340 -1.89 0.73 -13.74
N ARG A 341 -0.99 0.78 -12.75
CA ARG A 341 -0.28 2.02 -12.37
C ARG A 341 0.61 2.52 -13.49
N GLY A 342 1.34 1.62 -14.15
CA GLY A 342 2.19 1.95 -15.27
C GLY A 342 1.40 2.56 -16.44
N LEU A 343 0.23 1.98 -16.77
CA LEU A 343 -0.68 2.53 -17.78
C LEU A 343 -1.29 3.87 -17.37
N LYS A 344 -1.62 4.07 -16.09
CA LYS A 344 -2.08 5.37 -15.58
C LYS A 344 -0.98 6.43 -15.65
N ALA A 345 0.27 6.05 -15.36
CA ALA A 345 1.42 6.93 -15.52
C ALA A 345 1.62 7.31 -16.99
N LEU A 346 1.53 6.34 -17.92
CA LEU A 346 1.57 6.58 -19.36
C LEU A 346 0.49 7.59 -19.80
N ALA A 347 -0.75 7.41 -19.37
CA ALA A 347 -1.86 8.31 -19.69
C ALA A 347 -1.57 9.76 -19.26
N ARG A 348 -1.08 9.94 -18.03
CA ARG A 348 -0.73 11.26 -17.48
C ARG A 348 0.48 11.89 -18.17
N GLU A 349 1.49 11.07 -18.45
CA GLU A 349 2.74 11.53 -19.05
C GLU A 349 2.52 12.06 -20.46
N LEU A 350 1.78 11.32 -21.29
CA LEU A 350 1.49 11.70 -22.67
C LEU A 350 0.27 12.62 -22.79
N ASN A 351 -0.45 12.85 -21.69
CA ASN A 351 -1.68 13.64 -21.64
C ASN A 351 -2.77 13.16 -22.63
N ILE A 352 -2.99 11.84 -22.66
CA ILE A 352 -3.97 11.16 -23.52
C ILE A 352 -4.80 10.17 -22.70
N PRO A 353 -6.04 9.83 -23.13
CA PRO A 353 -6.74 8.66 -22.61
C PRO A 353 -6.03 7.35 -22.97
N VAL A 354 -6.02 6.42 -22.02
CA VAL A 354 -5.59 5.03 -22.25
C VAL A 354 -6.76 4.09 -21.97
N LEU A 355 -7.22 3.39 -23.01
CA LEU A 355 -8.25 2.36 -22.95
C LEU A 355 -7.60 0.98 -22.81
N ALA A 356 -7.78 0.35 -21.66
CA ALA A 356 -7.18 -0.95 -21.36
C ALA A 356 -8.25 -2.02 -21.16
N LEU A 357 -8.15 -3.12 -21.92
CA LEU A 357 -9.06 -4.25 -21.78
C LEU A 357 -8.64 -5.13 -20.61
N SER A 358 -9.62 -5.72 -19.94
CA SER A 358 -9.38 -6.65 -18.85
C SER A 358 -10.32 -7.84 -18.92
N GLN A 359 -9.77 -9.03 -18.72
CA GLN A 359 -10.56 -10.24 -18.62
C GLN A 359 -11.12 -10.42 -17.20
N LEU A 360 -12.41 -10.75 -17.08
CA LEU A 360 -13.07 -11.00 -15.80
C LEU A 360 -12.80 -12.40 -15.26
N SER A 361 -12.86 -12.55 -13.94
CA SER A 361 -12.79 -13.88 -13.30
C SER A 361 -14.02 -14.74 -13.62
N ARG A 362 -13.84 -16.07 -13.61
CA ARG A 362 -14.94 -17.04 -13.77
C ARG A 362 -15.90 -17.09 -12.58
N ASP A 363 -15.63 -16.37 -11.49
CA ASP A 363 -16.52 -16.33 -10.33
C ASP A 363 -17.87 -15.66 -10.63
N VAL A 364 -17.93 -14.85 -11.70
CA VAL A 364 -19.19 -14.33 -12.26
C VAL A 364 -20.19 -15.45 -12.55
N ASP A 365 -19.71 -16.61 -13.01
CA ASP A 365 -20.52 -17.74 -13.48
C ASP A 365 -21.19 -18.53 -12.34
N LYS A 366 -20.67 -18.39 -11.11
CA LYS A 366 -21.17 -19.10 -9.92
C LYS A 366 -22.38 -18.44 -9.28
N ARG A 367 -22.76 -17.23 -9.72
CA ARG A 367 -23.87 -16.45 -9.16
C ARG A 367 -25.17 -16.75 -9.91
N ASP A 368 -26.30 -16.71 -9.20
CA ASP A 368 -27.63 -16.79 -9.80
C ASP A 368 -27.89 -15.62 -10.78
N VAL A 369 -27.36 -14.44 -10.45
CA VAL A 369 -27.37 -13.25 -11.31
C VAL A 369 -25.94 -12.95 -11.77
N LYS A 370 -25.66 -13.24 -13.04
CA LYS A 370 -24.31 -13.19 -13.62
C LYS A 370 -23.94 -11.82 -14.21
N VAL A 371 -24.49 -10.74 -13.66
CA VAL A 371 -24.17 -9.36 -14.06
C VAL A 371 -22.81 -8.97 -13.46
N PRO A 372 -21.82 -8.54 -14.27
CA PRO A 372 -20.52 -8.09 -13.79
C PRO A 372 -20.61 -6.90 -12.81
N ARG A 373 -19.70 -6.88 -11.85
CA ARG A 373 -19.56 -5.86 -10.80
C ARG A 373 -18.10 -5.48 -10.65
N LEU A 374 -17.83 -4.36 -10.00
CA LEU A 374 -16.45 -3.93 -9.69
C LEU A 374 -15.63 -5.01 -8.99
N SER A 375 -16.27 -5.88 -8.19
CA SER A 375 -15.66 -7.06 -7.57
C SER A 375 -15.17 -8.13 -8.53
N ASP A 376 -15.50 -8.07 -9.81
CA ASP A 376 -15.27 -9.14 -10.79
C ASP A 376 -14.11 -8.84 -11.74
N LEU A 377 -13.78 -7.55 -11.90
CA LEU A 377 -12.43 -7.09 -12.29
C LEU A 377 -11.39 -7.48 -11.25
N ARG A 378 -11.86 -7.76 -10.03
CA ARG A 378 -11.03 -8.18 -8.93
C ARG A 378 -10.92 -9.71 -8.92
N GLU A 379 -9.71 -10.16 -8.66
CA GLU A 379 -9.50 -11.35 -7.83
C GLU A 379 -9.29 -10.92 -6.36
N SER A 380 -10.11 -9.99 -5.82
CA SER A 380 -9.81 -9.37 -4.52
C SER A 380 -10.40 -10.11 -3.33
N GLY A 381 -9.54 -10.21 -2.32
CA GLY A 381 -9.88 -10.56 -0.96
C GLY A 381 -10.91 -9.67 -0.32
N CYS A 382 -11.74 -10.25 0.53
CA CYS A 382 -12.59 -9.51 1.45
C CYS A 382 -12.57 -10.17 2.83
N LEU A 383 -12.74 -9.40 3.89
CA LEU A 383 -12.77 -9.87 5.26
C LEU A 383 -14.22 -10.12 5.70
N SER A 384 -14.40 -11.06 6.62
CA SER A 384 -15.66 -11.22 7.34
C SER A 384 -15.99 -9.97 8.16
N GLY A 385 -17.29 -9.70 8.37
CA GLY A 385 -17.74 -8.47 9.04
C GLY A 385 -17.26 -8.28 10.48
N ASP A 386 -16.90 -9.36 11.18
CA ASP A 386 -16.37 -9.33 12.56
C ASP A 386 -14.86 -9.06 12.63
N ALA A 387 -14.17 -8.99 11.49
CA ALA A 387 -12.75 -8.64 11.47
C ALA A 387 -12.53 -7.26 12.11
N LEU A 388 -11.76 -7.22 13.19
CA LEU A 388 -11.45 -6.04 13.98
C LEU A 388 -10.27 -5.29 13.36
N ILE A 389 -10.53 -4.07 12.89
CA ILE A 389 -9.51 -3.15 12.40
C ILE A 389 -8.91 -2.40 13.59
N GLN A 390 -7.57 -2.40 13.67
CA GLN A 390 -6.85 -1.67 14.71
C GLN A 390 -6.61 -0.22 14.26
N LEU A 391 -7.22 0.74 14.96
CA LEU A 391 -6.93 2.15 14.76
C LEU A 391 -5.66 2.55 15.50
N ALA A 392 -4.97 3.58 14.99
CA ALA A 392 -3.80 4.17 15.63
C ALA A 392 -4.11 4.79 17.00
N SER A 393 -5.37 5.18 17.23
CA SER A 393 -5.91 5.65 18.51
C SER A 393 -5.97 4.57 19.60
N GLY A 394 -5.87 3.30 19.22
CA GLY A 394 -5.98 2.16 20.12
C GLY A 394 -7.32 1.42 20.05
N GLU A 395 -8.35 2.03 19.45
CA GLU A 395 -9.66 1.41 19.25
C GLU A 395 -9.60 0.22 18.29
N ARG A 396 -10.48 -0.76 18.53
CA ARG A 396 -10.70 -1.90 17.65
C ARG A 396 -12.13 -1.89 17.19
N ILE A 397 -12.34 -1.79 15.88
CA ILE A 397 -13.69 -1.63 15.33
C ILE A 397 -13.93 -2.72 14.29
N PRO A 398 -15.05 -3.46 14.37
CA PRO A 398 -15.42 -4.40 13.32
C PRO A 398 -15.51 -3.70 11.96
N ILE A 399 -14.95 -4.32 10.91
CA ILE A 399 -14.95 -3.76 9.56
C ILE A 399 -16.37 -3.50 9.05
N LYS A 400 -17.36 -4.32 9.46
CA LYS A 400 -18.77 -4.08 9.17
C LYS A 400 -19.25 -2.73 9.71
N THR A 401 -18.96 -2.43 10.97
CA THR A 401 -19.34 -1.16 11.61
C THR A 401 -18.65 0.03 10.95
N LEU A 402 -17.44 -0.14 10.43
CA LEU A 402 -16.76 0.89 9.64
C LEU A 402 -17.44 1.12 8.28
N ALA A 403 -17.87 0.05 7.61
CA ALA A 403 -18.57 0.14 6.32
C ALA A 403 -19.95 0.80 6.44
N GLU A 404 -20.63 0.62 7.57
CA GLU A 404 -21.98 1.15 7.83
C GLU A 404 -22.00 2.62 8.30
N ARG A 405 -20.83 3.28 8.41
CA ARG A 405 -20.76 4.69 8.82
C ARG A 405 -21.37 5.61 7.76
N LYS A 406 -22.17 6.58 8.23
CA LYS A 406 -22.79 7.61 7.39
C LYS A 406 -21.77 8.44 6.62
N THR A 407 -20.63 8.76 7.26
CA THR A 407 -19.50 9.46 6.65
C THR A 407 -18.26 8.58 6.69
N GLN A 408 -17.53 8.53 5.57
CA GLN A 408 -16.29 7.75 5.40
C GLN A 408 -15.08 8.68 5.57
N GLU A 409 -15.00 9.36 6.72
CA GLU A 409 -13.85 10.19 7.04
C GLU A 409 -12.58 9.34 7.21
N PRO A 410 -11.41 9.80 6.74
CA PRO A 410 -10.18 9.01 6.82
C PRO A 410 -9.80 8.64 8.26
N LEU A 411 -9.59 7.35 8.51
CA LEU A 411 -9.16 6.83 9.82
C LEU A 411 -7.69 6.43 9.79
N LYS A 412 -6.93 6.78 10.82
CA LYS A 412 -5.54 6.33 10.94
C LYS A 412 -5.51 4.87 11.40
N VAL A 413 -4.95 4.01 10.56
CA VAL A 413 -4.75 2.57 10.81
C VAL A 413 -3.28 2.21 10.71
N PHE A 414 -2.91 1.02 11.18
CA PHE A 414 -1.55 0.49 10.96
C PHE A 414 -1.45 -0.22 9.62
N ALA A 415 -0.35 0.03 8.92
CA ALA A 415 0.02 -0.57 7.66
C ALA A 415 1.54 -0.81 7.63
N VAL A 416 1.99 -1.65 6.70
CA VAL A 416 3.39 -2.05 6.55
C VAL A 416 3.95 -1.43 5.28
N GLY A 417 5.08 -0.72 5.39
CA GLY A 417 5.81 -0.21 4.24
C GLY A 417 6.66 -1.27 3.55
N GLU A 418 7.29 -0.90 2.43
CA GLU A 418 8.16 -1.79 1.66
C GLU A 418 9.39 -2.29 2.44
N ASP A 419 9.82 -1.52 3.43
CA ASP A 419 10.91 -1.83 4.38
C ASP A 419 10.45 -2.75 5.54
N TYR A 420 9.26 -3.35 5.46
CA TYR A 420 8.67 -4.20 6.49
C TYR A 420 8.52 -3.52 7.86
N LYS A 421 8.43 -2.19 7.89
CA LYS A 421 8.16 -1.39 9.09
C LYS A 421 6.69 -1.04 9.22
N LEU A 422 6.20 -1.06 10.45
CA LEU A 422 4.83 -0.66 10.76
C LEU A 422 4.75 0.86 10.85
N ARG A 423 3.84 1.45 10.07
CA ARG A 423 3.55 2.89 10.02
C ARG A 423 2.05 3.13 10.16
N THR A 424 1.67 4.35 10.48
CA THR A 424 0.27 4.77 10.43
C THR A 424 -0.08 5.29 9.05
N ALA A 425 -1.21 4.88 8.49
CA ALA A 425 -1.71 5.31 7.19
C ALA A 425 -3.21 5.64 7.25
N ALA A 426 -3.68 6.41 6.28
CA ALA A 426 -5.08 6.79 6.19
C ALA A 426 -5.91 5.73 5.47
N MET A 427 -6.87 5.13 6.18
CA MET A 427 -7.95 4.32 5.63
C MET A 427 -9.08 5.25 5.18
N THR A 428 -9.25 5.39 3.87
CA THR A 428 -10.15 6.39 3.26
C THR A 428 -11.56 5.88 2.99
N LYS A 429 -11.74 4.56 2.87
CA LYS A 429 -13.04 3.96 2.57
C LYS A 429 -13.13 2.55 3.10
N VAL A 430 -14.29 2.19 3.65
CA VAL A 430 -14.66 0.81 3.98
C VAL A 430 -16.03 0.53 3.39
N PHE A 431 -16.24 -0.64 2.79
CA PHE A 431 -17.47 -0.94 2.06
C PHE A 431 -17.83 -2.43 2.07
N TYR A 432 -19.14 -2.70 1.92
CA TYR A 432 -19.68 -4.04 1.74
C TYR A 432 -19.33 -4.59 0.34
N SER A 433 -18.93 -5.86 0.29
CA SER A 433 -18.47 -6.54 -0.94
C SER A 433 -19.26 -7.80 -1.28
N GLY A 434 -20.47 -7.97 -0.72
CA GLY A 434 -21.37 -9.08 -1.02
C GLY A 434 -21.22 -10.26 -0.06
N LYS A 435 -21.73 -11.43 -0.47
CA LYS A 435 -21.49 -12.71 0.22
C LYS A 435 -20.42 -13.51 -0.52
N LYS A 436 -19.47 -14.07 0.22
CA LYS A 436 -18.41 -14.92 -0.33
C LYS A 436 -18.15 -16.12 0.58
N THR A 437 -17.63 -17.19 0.00
CA THR A 437 -17.07 -18.31 0.76
C THR A 437 -15.89 -17.84 1.62
N ILE A 438 -15.97 -18.10 2.92
CA ILE A 438 -15.00 -17.75 3.96
C ILE A 438 -14.10 -18.93 4.32
N TYR A 439 -12.84 -18.60 4.51
CA TYR A 439 -11.80 -19.43 5.07
C TYR A 439 -11.37 -18.87 6.42
N LYS A 440 -11.31 -19.73 7.44
CA LYS A 440 -10.73 -19.43 8.75
C LYS A 440 -9.27 -19.82 8.73
N ILE A 441 -8.41 -18.83 8.94
CA ILE A 441 -6.98 -19.06 9.12
C ILE A 441 -6.69 -19.00 10.61
N LYS A 442 -5.98 -20.02 11.10
CA LYS A 442 -5.48 -20.08 12.48
C LYS A 442 -3.97 -20.25 12.47
N THR A 443 -3.26 -19.44 13.24
CA THR A 443 -1.80 -19.55 13.37
C THR A 443 -1.38 -20.32 14.62
N ARG A 444 -0.11 -20.72 14.67
CA ARG A 444 0.50 -21.44 15.77
C ARG A 444 0.58 -20.61 17.06
N SER A 445 0.62 -19.28 16.97
CA SER A 445 0.46 -18.43 18.16
C SER A 445 -0.99 -18.32 18.64
N GLY A 446 -1.95 -18.86 17.88
CA GLY A 446 -3.37 -18.85 18.20
C GLY A 446 -4.12 -17.64 17.64
N LEU A 447 -3.54 -16.85 16.73
CA LEU A 447 -4.28 -15.79 16.04
C LEU A 447 -5.28 -16.40 15.06
N GLU A 448 -6.43 -15.76 14.90
CA GLU A 448 -7.51 -16.24 14.05
C GLU A 448 -8.14 -15.10 13.24
N ILE A 449 -8.34 -15.31 11.94
CA ILE A 449 -9.02 -14.38 11.05
C ILE A 449 -9.87 -15.15 10.04
N ARG A 450 -10.95 -14.53 9.60
CA ARG A 450 -11.89 -15.05 8.60
C ARG A 450 -11.90 -14.13 7.39
N ALA A 451 -11.59 -14.68 6.22
CA ALA A 451 -11.49 -13.93 4.97
C ALA A 451 -11.94 -14.79 3.78
N SER A 452 -12.24 -14.17 2.63
CA SER A 452 -12.54 -14.90 1.40
C SER A 452 -11.32 -15.68 0.89
N GLY A 453 -11.55 -16.75 0.11
CA GLY A 453 -10.47 -17.63 -0.36
C GLY A 453 -9.35 -16.91 -1.12
N ASN A 454 -9.72 -15.92 -1.92
CA ASN A 454 -8.77 -15.09 -2.67
C ASN A 454 -8.11 -13.97 -1.84
N HIS A 455 -8.35 -13.87 -0.53
CA HIS A 455 -7.76 -12.79 0.27
C HIS A 455 -6.26 -12.94 0.45
N PRO A 456 -5.44 -11.95 0.04
CA PRO A 456 -4.00 -11.98 0.23
C PRO A 456 -3.59 -11.74 1.69
N PHE A 457 -2.65 -12.55 2.17
CA PHE A 457 -1.93 -12.41 3.44
C PHE A 457 -0.45 -12.23 3.17
N LEU A 458 0.23 -11.42 3.98
CA LEU A 458 1.64 -11.13 3.79
C LEU A 458 2.46 -12.41 3.93
N LYS A 459 3.32 -12.69 2.95
CA LYS A 459 4.31 -13.77 2.96
C LYS A 459 5.69 -13.18 2.67
N VAL A 460 6.75 -13.89 3.03
CA VAL A 460 8.10 -13.51 2.60
C VAL A 460 8.12 -13.45 1.07
N GLY A 461 8.53 -12.30 0.52
CA GLY A 461 8.61 -12.09 -0.92
C GLY A 461 7.29 -11.75 -1.62
N GLY A 462 6.22 -11.45 -0.88
CA GLY A 462 4.97 -10.94 -1.48
C GLY A 462 3.71 -11.30 -0.69
N TRP A 463 2.67 -11.73 -1.41
CA TRP A 463 1.36 -12.02 -0.84
C TRP A 463 0.85 -13.38 -1.29
N ILE A 464 0.12 -14.07 -0.40
CA ILE A 464 -0.48 -15.39 -0.69
C ILE A 464 -1.97 -15.39 -0.39
N ARG A 465 -2.78 -15.99 -1.27
CA ARG A 465 -4.24 -16.13 -1.08
C ARG A 465 -4.57 -17.07 0.07
N ALA A 466 -5.61 -16.74 0.84
CA ALA A 466 -6.09 -17.53 1.96
C ALA A 466 -6.25 -19.02 1.62
N GLU A 467 -6.87 -19.34 0.49
CA GLU A 467 -7.13 -20.72 0.04
C GLU A 467 -5.87 -21.49 -0.37
N ASN A 468 -4.79 -20.78 -0.72
CA ASN A 468 -3.51 -21.36 -1.15
C ASN A 468 -2.50 -21.48 0.00
N ILE A 469 -2.85 -21.02 1.20
CA ILE A 469 -2.00 -21.14 2.38
C ILE A 469 -1.99 -22.61 2.83
N ALA A 470 -0.84 -23.27 2.66
CA ALA A 470 -0.63 -24.61 3.19
C ALA A 470 -0.33 -24.57 4.71
N LYS A 471 -0.77 -25.61 5.43
CA LYS A 471 -0.41 -25.81 6.85
C LYS A 471 1.11 -25.79 7.04
N GLY A 472 1.57 -25.07 8.06
CA GLY A 472 2.99 -24.87 8.36
C GLY A 472 3.64 -23.72 7.58
N SER A 473 2.98 -23.16 6.55
CA SER A 473 3.45 -21.94 5.89
C SER A 473 3.46 -20.78 6.87
N ALA A 474 4.45 -19.92 6.78
CA ALA A 474 4.53 -18.73 7.64
C ALA A 474 3.93 -17.51 6.95
N ILE A 475 3.11 -16.75 7.68
CA ILE A 475 2.49 -15.51 7.24
C ILE A 475 2.85 -14.36 8.19
N GLY A 476 2.89 -13.15 7.64
CA GLY A 476 3.28 -11.94 8.35
C GLY A 476 2.17 -11.44 9.28
N VAL A 477 2.52 -11.28 10.54
CA VAL A 477 1.71 -10.62 11.56
C VAL A 477 2.55 -9.55 12.26
N PRO A 478 1.96 -8.51 12.87
CA PRO A 478 2.72 -7.51 13.62
C PRO A 478 3.54 -8.16 14.75
N ARG A 479 4.79 -7.73 14.90
CA ARG A 479 5.63 -8.11 16.05
C ARG A 479 5.30 -7.28 17.29
N ILE A 480 4.89 -6.03 17.07
CA ILE A 480 4.45 -5.07 18.08
C ILE A 480 3.45 -4.08 17.45
N LEU A 481 2.42 -3.67 18.19
CA LEU A 481 1.45 -2.65 17.75
C LEU A 481 1.44 -1.48 18.75
N LYS A 482 2.44 -0.61 18.67
CA LYS A 482 2.52 0.57 19.54
C LYS A 482 1.51 1.62 19.09
N THR A 483 0.65 2.04 19.99
CA THR A 483 -0.33 3.12 19.78
C THR A 483 0.16 4.39 20.45
N ASN A 484 0.12 5.52 19.75
CA ASN A 484 0.55 6.82 20.26
C ASN A 484 -0.62 7.57 20.91
N ASN A 485 -1.30 6.93 21.87
CA ASN A 485 -2.33 7.61 22.66
C ASN A 485 -1.79 7.89 24.07
N GLU A 486 -1.79 9.17 24.44
CA GLU A 486 -1.37 9.67 25.75
C GLU A 486 -2.57 10.11 26.61
N ASN A 487 -3.77 10.13 26.05
CA ASN A 487 -4.97 10.55 26.77
C ASN A 487 -5.59 9.36 27.53
N ASP A 488 -5.35 9.32 28.84
CA ASP A 488 -5.97 8.37 29.75
C ASP A 488 -7.31 8.93 30.27
N SER A 489 -8.42 8.30 29.90
CA SER A 489 -9.77 8.65 30.39
C SER A 489 -10.15 7.93 31.68
N VAL A 490 -9.47 6.83 32.02
CA VAL A 490 -9.80 5.96 33.16
C VAL A 490 -8.80 6.15 34.30
N SER A 491 -9.29 6.37 35.53
CA SER A 491 -8.45 6.56 36.72
C SER A 491 -7.66 5.29 37.09
N GLU A 492 -6.57 5.42 37.87
CA GLU A 492 -5.79 4.23 38.28
C GLU A 492 -6.62 3.27 39.15
N ASN A 493 -7.44 3.80 40.05
CA ASN A 493 -8.34 2.98 40.88
C ASN A 493 -9.38 2.24 40.03
N GLU A 494 -9.91 2.86 38.97
CA GLU A 494 -10.82 2.16 38.05
C GLU A 494 -10.13 1.01 37.32
N VAL A 495 -8.90 1.23 36.84
CA VAL A 495 -8.09 0.19 36.21
C VAL A 495 -7.85 -0.98 37.15
N ILE A 496 -7.44 -0.69 38.39
CA ILE A 496 -7.15 -1.70 39.42
C ILE A 496 -8.41 -2.50 39.75
N LEU A 497 -9.50 -1.81 40.09
CA LEU A 497 -10.75 -2.47 40.46
C LEU A 497 -11.32 -3.30 39.30
N LEU A 498 -11.26 -2.78 38.07
CA LEU A 498 -11.72 -3.48 36.88
C LEU A 498 -10.94 -4.80 36.67
N ALA A 499 -9.61 -4.74 36.76
CA ALA A 499 -8.75 -5.91 36.58
C ALA A 499 -9.09 -7.03 37.56
N HIS A 500 -9.23 -6.71 38.85
CA HIS A 500 -9.57 -7.70 39.87
C HIS A 500 -11.01 -8.23 39.73
N LEU A 501 -11.98 -7.39 39.37
CA LEU A 501 -13.37 -7.82 39.18
C LEU A 501 -13.55 -8.69 37.92
N LEU A 502 -12.81 -8.40 36.83
CA LEU A 502 -12.81 -9.22 35.63
C LEU A 502 -12.10 -10.56 35.86
N GLY A 503 -11.07 -10.62 36.70
CA GLY A 503 -10.42 -11.86 37.10
C GLY A 503 -11.26 -12.73 38.05
N ASP A 504 -10.95 -12.70 39.34
CA ASP A 504 -11.61 -13.54 40.36
C ASP A 504 -12.90 -12.91 40.93
N GLY A 505 -13.33 -11.77 40.41
CA GLY A 505 -14.58 -11.13 40.85
C GLY A 505 -15.83 -11.87 40.39
N CYS A 506 -16.82 -11.94 41.27
CA CYS A 506 -18.18 -12.33 40.92
C CYS A 506 -18.97 -11.10 40.47
N ILE A 507 -19.32 -11.07 39.18
CA ILE A 507 -20.09 -10.00 38.54
C ILE A 507 -21.47 -10.46 38.04
N ILE A 508 -21.88 -11.69 38.36
CA ILE A 508 -23.11 -12.33 37.88
C ILE A 508 -24.35 -11.51 38.28
N PRO A 509 -25.40 -11.41 37.44
CA PRO A 509 -26.65 -10.75 37.82
C PRO A 509 -27.26 -11.36 39.08
N LYS A 510 -27.91 -10.53 39.91
CA LYS A 510 -28.59 -10.96 41.15
C LYS A 510 -27.69 -11.57 42.24
N GLN A 511 -26.37 -11.55 42.07
CA GLN A 511 -25.40 -11.83 43.14
C GLN A 511 -24.74 -10.53 43.64
N PRO A 512 -24.33 -10.46 44.91
CA PRO A 512 -23.55 -9.34 45.42
C PRO A 512 -22.17 -9.31 44.76
N TYR A 513 -21.67 -8.12 44.48
CA TYR A 513 -20.28 -7.97 44.04
C TYR A 513 -19.35 -8.43 45.16
N HIS A 514 -18.52 -9.40 44.84
CA HIS A 514 -17.48 -9.86 45.76
C HIS A 514 -16.26 -10.32 44.99
N TYR A 515 -15.12 -10.26 45.66
CA TYR A 515 -13.84 -10.70 45.14
C TYR A 515 -13.20 -11.65 46.15
N THR A 516 -12.50 -12.66 45.64
CA THR A 516 -11.88 -13.70 46.45
C THR A 516 -10.41 -13.81 46.09
N SER A 517 -9.53 -13.84 47.09
CA SER A 517 -8.10 -14.10 46.87
C SER A 517 -7.47 -14.78 48.08
N ALA A 518 -6.47 -15.61 47.83
CA ALA A 518 -5.60 -16.14 48.88
C ALA A 518 -4.62 -15.07 49.41
N ASP A 519 -4.40 -14.01 48.64
CA ASP A 519 -3.47 -12.93 48.95
C ASP A 519 -4.20 -11.72 49.52
N ILE A 520 -3.83 -11.32 50.73
CA ILE A 520 -4.44 -10.18 51.42
C ILE A 520 -4.11 -8.85 50.75
N GLU A 521 -2.97 -8.73 50.05
CA GLU A 521 -2.61 -7.51 49.32
C GLU A 521 -3.63 -7.25 48.21
N ASN A 522 -4.04 -8.29 47.47
CA ASN A 522 -5.08 -8.19 46.44
C ASN A 522 -6.44 -7.72 47.00
N ILE A 523 -6.81 -8.22 48.19
CA ILE A 523 -8.02 -7.77 48.89
C ILE A 523 -7.93 -6.28 49.24
N ASN A 524 -6.77 -5.83 49.72
CA ASN A 524 -6.55 -4.43 50.07
C ASN A 524 -6.60 -3.52 48.84
N PHE A 525 -6.04 -3.92 47.70
CA PHE A 525 -6.18 -3.17 46.43
C PHE A 525 -7.66 -2.99 46.03
N VAL A 526 -8.45 -4.06 46.10
CA VAL A 526 -9.89 -4.01 45.80
C VAL A 526 -10.63 -3.13 46.80
N LYS A 527 -10.35 -3.29 48.10
CA LYS A 527 -10.97 -2.50 49.18
C LYS A 527 -10.71 -1.00 49.00
N ASN A 528 -9.45 -0.63 48.79
CA ASN A 528 -9.03 0.76 48.67
C ASN A 528 -9.59 1.40 47.40
N SER A 529 -9.55 0.68 46.28
CA SER A 529 -10.09 1.18 45.01
C SER A 529 -11.61 1.37 45.07
N ALA A 530 -12.34 0.40 45.64
CA ALA A 530 -13.81 0.50 45.78
C ALA A 530 -14.23 1.61 46.76
N SER A 531 -13.47 1.80 47.85
CA SER A 531 -13.69 2.90 48.79
C SER A 531 -13.44 4.25 48.13
N SER A 532 -12.31 4.42 47.44
CA SER A 532 -11.95 5.68 46.78
C SER A 532 -12.89 6.07 45.65
N LEU A 533 -13.40 5.10 44.87
CA LEU A 533 -14.26 5.38 43.72
C LEU A 533 -15.73 5.57 44.09
N PHE A 534 -16.23 4.77 45.03
CA PHE A 534 -17.66 4.63 45.27
C PHE A 534 -18.07 4.79 46.73
N GLY A 535 -17.13 5.07 47.65
CA GLY A 535 -17.40 5.09 49.09
C GLY A 535 -17.80 3.73 49.65
N ILE A 536 -17.44 2.63 48.97
CA ILE A 536 -17.81 1.28 49.39
C ILE A 536 -16.84 0.78 50.47
N ASN A 537 -17.34 0.69 51.71
CA ASN A 537 -16.64 0.04 52.82
C ASN A 537 -16.77 -1.48 52.71
N GLY A 538 -15.85 -2.11 51.96
CA GLY A 538 -15.89 -3.55 51.72
C GLY A 538 -15.73 -4.39 53.00
N ARG A 539 -16.61 -5.38 53.20
CA ARG A 539 -16.57 -6.32 54.33
C ARG A 539 -15.66 -7.50 53.99
N VAL A 540 -14.52 -7.59 54.67
CA VAL A 540 -13.56 -8.68 54.50
C VAL A 540 -13.88 -9.84 55.45
N VAL A 541 -13.90 -11.06 54.92
CA VAL A 541 -14.14 -12.30 55.67
C VAL A 541 -13.05 -13.31 55.32
N LYS A 542 -12.29 -13.76 56.33
CA LYS A 542 -11.30 -14.82 56.16
C LYS A 542 -11.98 -16.19 56.20
N GLN A 543 -11.69 -17.05 55.22
CA GLN A 543 -12.17 -18.43 55.15
C GLN A 543 -10.99 -19.36 54.87
N LYS A 544 -10.58 -20.13 55.88
CA LYS A 544 -9.42 -21.03 55.82
C LYS A 544 -8.17 -20.30 55.29
N ASN A 545 -7.80 -20.56 54.02
CA ASN A 545 -6.60 -20.08 53.37
C ASN A 545 -6.86 -18.93 52.37
N TRP A 546 -8.08 -18.42 52.29
CA TRP A 546 -8.43 -17.29 51.42
C TRP A 546 -9.29 -16.26 52.12
N PHE A 547 -9.43 -15.11 51.47
CA PHE A 547 -10.19 -13.97 51.94
C PHE A 547 -11.26 -13.62 50.91
N HIS A 548 -12.45 -13.31 51.39
CA HIS A 548 -13.53 -12.74 50.59
C HIS A 548 -13.72 -11.28 50.97
N ILE A 549 -13.91 -10.41 49.99
CA ILE A 549 -14.41 -9.05 50.21
C ILE A 549 -15.75 -8.88 49.52
N TYR A 550 -16.76 -8.53 50.33
CA TYR A 550 -18.09 -8.17 49.83
C TYR A 550 -18.17 -6.66 49.63
N LEU A 551 -18.46 -6.24 48.42
CA LEU A 551 -18.60 -4.84 48.01
C LEU A 551 -20.08 -4.48 48.07
N MET A 552 -20.55 -4.16 49.28
CA MET A 552 -21.95 -3.78 49.50
C MET A 552 -22.20 -2.35 49.04
N SER A 553 -23.42 -2.07 48.56
CA SER A 553 -23.83 -0.72 48.21
C SER A 553 -23.68 0.22 49.42
N PRO A 554 -23.13 1.44 49.25
CA PRO A 554 -23.02 2.42 50.34
C PRO A 554 -24.39 2.99 50.72
N GLN A 555 -25.41 2.80 49.88
CA GLN A 555 -26.78 3.29 50.06
C GLN A 555 -27.80 2.16 49.91
N LYS A 556 -28.99 2.32 50.50
CA LYS A 556 -30.11 1.38 50.31
C LYS A 556 -30.56 1.37 48.85
N LEU A 557 -30.58 0.18 48.25
CA LEU A 557 -31.09 -0.03 46.89
C LEU A 557 -32.63 0.11 46.91
N ALA A 558 -33.17 0.89 45.98
CA ALA A 558 -34.60 1.14 45.82
C ALA A 558 -34.97 1.12 44.32
N ARG A 559 -36.25 1.17 43.97
CA ARG A 559 -36.70 1.19 42.58
C ARG A 559 -36.05 2.38 41.84
N GLY A 560 -35.24 2.09 40.83
CA GLY A 560 -34.49 3.10 40.05
C GLY A 560 -33.07 3.43 40.55
N ARG A 561 -32.64 2.95 41.73
CA ARG A 561 -31.27 3.13 42.24
C ARG A 561 -30.47 1.84 42.11
N LYS A 562 -29.44 1.85 41.26
CA LYS A 562 -28.57 0.69 41.03
C LYS A 562 -27.36 0.72 41.97
N HIS A 563 -26.66 -0.41 42.05
CA HIS A 563 -25.37 -0.47 42.73
C HIS A 563 -24.35 0.41 41.98
N PRO A 564 -23.49 1.21 42.64
CA PRO A 564 -22.55 2.10 41.95
C PRO A 564 -21.65 1.38 40.93
N ILE A 565 -21.14 0.19 41.28
CA ILE A 565 -20.38 -0.67 40.35
C ILE A 565 -21.23 -1.10 39.14
N SER A 566 -22.54 -1.32 39.30
CA SER A 566 -23.42 -1.63 38.15
C SER A 566 -23.60 -0.43 37.23
N GLU A 567 -23.78 0.78 37.78
CA GLU A 567 -23.84 2.00 36.96
C GLU A 567 -22.52 2.26 36.23
N TRP A 568 -21.39 2.01 36.90
CA TRP A 568 -20.07 2.08 36.29
C TRP A 568 -19.87 1.04 35.18
N PHE A 569 -20.30 -0.20 35.39
CA PHE A 569 -20.25 -1.25 34.36
C PHE A 569 -21.11 -0.90 33.14
N GLU A 570 -22.30 -0.33 33.35
CA GLU A 570 -23.16 0.16 32.27
C GLU A 570 -22.49 1.28 31.46
N LYS A 571 -21.83 2.24 32.13
CA LYS A 571 -21.03 3.29 31.46
C LYS A 571 -19.87 2.72 30.64
N LEU A 572 -19.24 1.65 31.11
CA LEU A 572 -18.15 0.95 30.40
C LEU A 572 -18.64 -0.04 29.32
N GLY A 573 -19.95 -0.25 29.17
CA GLY A 573 -20.51 -1.25 28.25
C GLY A 573 -20.19 -2.70 28.64
N ILE A 574 -19.97 -2.96 29.93
CA ILE A 574 -19.69 -4.29 30.47
C ILE A 574 -20.98 -4.91 30.99
N GLU A 575 -21.30 -6.08 30.44
CA GLU A 575 -22.42 -6.88 30.91
C GLU A 575 -22.04 -7.71 32.14
N ARG A 576 -23.03 -7.92 33.00
CA ARG A 576 -22.92 -8.82 34.15
C ARG A 576 -23.10 -10.26 33.66
N VAL A 577 -22.00 -10.97 33.49
CA VAL A 577 -21.97 -12.28 32.81
C VAL A 577 -21.21 -13.35 33.61
N ARG A 578 -21.27 -14.60 33.15
CA ARG A 578 -20.48 -15.70 33.72
C ARG A 578 -19.02 -15.61 33.26
N SER A 579 -18.12 -16.37 33.91
CA SER A 579 -16.67 -16.32 33.66
C SER A 579 -16.28 -16.52 32.19
N TYR A 580 -16.98 -17.39 31.46
CA TYR A 580 -16.69 -17.73 30.06
C TYR A 580 -17.22 -16.71 29.03
N GLU A 581 -17.97 -15.70 29.48
CA GLU A 581 -18.52 -14.60 28.65
C GLU A 581 -17.82 -13.26 28.94
N LYS A 582 -16.92 -13.23 29.93
CA LYS A 582 -16.22 -12.01 30.33
C LYS A 582 -15.43 -11.43 29.16
N ARG A 583 -15.41 -10.10 29.05
CA ARG A 583 -14.62 -9.33 28.07
C ARG A 583 -14.05 -8.07 28.73
N ILE A 584 -12.94 -7.59 28.20
CA ILE A 584 -12.37 -6.27 28.50
C ILE A 584 -13.19 -5.23 27.72
N PRO A 585 -13.60 -4.11 28.36
CA PRO A 585 -14.35 -3.05 27.67
C PRO A 585 -13.49 -2.32 26.63
N GLU A 586 -14.12 -1.80 25.58
CA GLU A 586 -13.44 -1.08 24.50
C GLU A 586 -12.68 0.16 25.00
N GLU A 587 -13.21 0.82 26.05
CA GLU A 587 -12.57 2.00 26.65
C GLU A 587 -11.16 1.69 27.19
N MET A 588 -10.91 0.45 27.63
CA MET A 588 -9.56 0.05 28.07
C MET A 588 -8.55 0.01 26.92
N PHE A 589 -8.97 -0.31 25.69
CA PHE A 589 -8.06 -0.34 24.54
C PHE A 589 -7.67 1.08 24.07
N LYS A 590 -8.43 2.11 24.44
CA LYS A 590 -8.06 3.49 24.16
C LYS A 590 -6.94 4.00 25.07
N GLN A 591 -6.76 3.41 26.26
CA GLN A 591 -5.82 3.92 27.25
C GLN A 591 -4.36 3.80 26.80
N SER A 592 -3.50 4.61 27.43
CA SER A 592 -2.06 4.59 27.19
C SER A 592 -1.42 3.25 27.57
N GLY A 593 -0.22 3.02 27.03
CA GLY A 593 0.60 1.86 27.41
C GLY A 593 0.88 1.78 28.91
N LYS A 594 0.88 2.91 29.65
CA LYS A 594 1.06 2.93 31.11
C LYS A 594 -0.14 2.31 31.82
N LYS A 595 -1.37 2.72 31.47
CA LYS A 595 -2.61 2.16 32.04
C LYS A 595 -2.82 0.70 31.65
N LEU A 596 -2.50 0.33 30.41
CA LEU A 596 -2.57 -1.05 29.97
C LEU A 596 -1.60 -1.96 30.74
N ARG A 597 -0.38 -1.49 31.05
CA ARG A 597 0.56 -2.23 31.93
C ARG A 597 0.00 -2.37 33.34
N LEU A 598 -0.54 -1.30 33.93
CA LEU A 598 -1.17 -1.35 35.26
C LEU A 598 -2.33 -2.35 35.28
N PHE A 599 -3.22 -2.29 34.28
CA PHE A 599 -4.34 -3.20 34.11
C PHE A 599 -3.86 -4.66 34.03
N MET A 600 -2.88 -4.95 33.16
CA MET A 600 -2.30 -6.29 33.02
C MET A 600 -1.61 -6.78 34.29
N LYS A 601 -0.91 -5.91 35.02
CA LYS A 601 -0.24 -6.24 36.28
C LYS A 601 -1.22 -6.74 37.35
N HIS A 602 -2.35 -6.04 37.49
CA HIS A 602 -3.42 -6.44 38.42
C HIS A 602 -4.24 -7.63 37.91
N LEU A 603 -4.50 -7.71 36.60
CA LEU A 603 -5.20 -8.86 36.02
C LEU A 603 -4.39 -10.15 36.18
N TRP A 604 -3.06 -10.08 36.03
CA TRP A 604 -2.20 -11.26 36.24
C TRP A 604 -2.17 -11.75 37.70
N ALA A 605 -2.51 -10.87 38.66
CA ALA A 605 -2.61 -11.27 40.07
C ALA A 605 -3.76 -12.25 40.31
N THR A 606 -4.78 -12.28 39.43
CA THR A 606 -5.97 -13.14 39.54
C THR A 606 -5.73 -14.54 38.97
N ASP A 607 -6.07 -14.78 37.70
CA ASP A 607 -5.95 -16.08 37.02
C ASP A 607 -4.58 -16.25 36.32
N GLY A 608 -3.66 -15.32 36.56
CA GLY A 608 -2.29 -15.43 36.09
C GLY A 608 -1.46 -16.41 36.93
N ASN A 609 -0.54 -17.11 36.29
CA ASN A 609 0.45 -17.96 36.93
C ASN A 609 1.84 -17.36 36.68
N ILE A 610 2.62 -17.23 37.75
CA ILE A 610 4.04 -16.94 37.73
C ILE A 610 4.69 -17.95 38.68
N SER A 611 5.36 -18.96 38.14
CA SER A 611 6.00 -20.01 38.95
C SER A 611 7.26 -20.54 38.29
N VAL A 612 8.14 -21.15 39.08
CA VAL A 612 9.36 -21.77 38.56
C VAL A 612 9.01 -23.09 37.88
N LYS A 613 9.45 -23.24 36.63
CA LYS A 613 9.39 -24.48 35.86
C LYS A 613 10.73 -25.19 35.95
N LYS A 614 10.76 -26.29 36.70
CA LYS A 614 11.90 -27.20 36.78
C LYS A 614 11.83 -28.22 35.65
N MET A 615 12.91 -28.38 34.89
CA MET A 615 13.02 -29.41 33.85
C MET A 615 14.31 -30.21 34.02
N LYS A 616 14.22 -31.54 34.01
CA LYS A 616 15.37 -32.43 34.16
C LYS A 616 16.36 -32.19 33.02
N GLY A 617 17.62 -31.84 33.35
CA GLY A 617 18.68 -31.57 32.39
C GLY A 617 18.63 -30.19 31.70
N ARG A 618 17.80 -29.26 32.17
CA ARG A 618 17.79 -27.85 31.71
C ARG A 618 17.78 -26.91 32.92
N LEU A 619 18.23 -25.68 32.71
CA LEU A 619 18.12 -24.63 33.73
C LEU A 619 16.64 -24.35 34.06
N ASP A 620 16.39 -24.03 35.33
CA ASP A 620 15.08 -23.60 35.79
C ASP A 620 14.63 -22.36 35.01
N SER A 621 13.35 -22.33 34.60
CA SER A 621 12.77 -21.28 33.77
C SER A 621 11.45 -20.78 34.34
N GLY A 622 10.90 -19.69 33.80
CA GLY A 622 9.58 -19.21 34.18
C GLY A 622 8.45 -20.01 33.52
N ASN A 623 7.45 -20.38 34.31
CA ASN A 623 6.12 -20.75 33.83
C ASN A 623 5.21 -19.52 33.98
N ILE A 624 5.03 -18.75 32.90
CA ILE A 624 4.24 -17.50 32.93
C ILE A 624 3.09 -17.64 31.94
N TYR A 625 1.86 -17.67 32.45
CA TYR A 625 0.66 -17.70 31.61
C TYR A 625 -0.55 -17.08 32.32
N TYR A 626 -1.53 -16.61 31.56
CA TYR A 626 -2.86 -16.25 32.07
C TYR A 626 -3.87 -17.30 31.62
N ALA A 627 -4.72 -17.79 32.53
CA ALA A 627 -5.73 -18.80 32.23
C ALA A 627 -7.14 -18.22 32.31
N THR A 628 -7.98 -18.51 31.32
CA THR A 628 -9.38 -18.07 31.35
C THR A 628 -10.28 -19.05 30.61
N SER A 629 -11.54 -19.14 31.02
CA SER A 629 -12.58 -19.89 30.31
C SER A 629 -13.27 -19.06 29.22
N SER A 630 -13.00 -17.76 29.13
CA SER A 630 -13.52 -16.88 28.09
C SER A 630 -12.54 -16.77 26.93
N GLU A 631 -12.97 -17.22 25.74
CA GLU A 631 -12.17 -17.10 24.52
C GLU A 631 -11.92 -15.63 24.14
N ILE A 632 -12.95 -14.79 24.30
CA ILE A 632 -12.90 -13.36 23.97
C ILE A 632 -11.88 -12.66 24.87
N LEU A 633 -11.96 -12.89 26.19
CA LEU A 633 -10.98 -12.36 27.14
C LEU A 633 -9.57 -12.84 26.80
N GLY A 634 -9.41 -14.11 26.45
CA GLY A 634 -8.12 -14.66 26.04
C GLY A 634 -7.54 -13.99 24.79
N LYS A 635 -8.36 -13.74 23.76
CA LYS A 635 -7.97 -12.99 22.55
C LYS A 635 -7.59 -11.55 22.89
N GLN A 636 -8.36 -10.90 23.75
CA GLN A 636 -8.13 -9.52 24.17
C GLN A 636 -6.86 -9.36 25.01
N VAL A 637 -6.59 -10.28 25.96
CA VAL A 637 -5.33 -10.30 26.73
C VAL A 637 -4.13 -10.51 25.81
N GLN A 638 -4.21 -11.47 24.87
CA GLN A 638 -3.16 -11.70 23.88
C GLN A 638 -2.86 -10.43 23.04
N HIS A 639 -3.90 -9.72 22.62
CA HIS A 639 -3.77 -8.47 21.87
C HIS A 639 -3.15 -7.34 22.70
N ILE A 640 -3.55 -7.15 23.96
CA ILE A 640 -2.94 -6.13 24.84
C ILE A 640 -1.45 -6.43 25.04
N LEU A 641 -1.08 -7.70 25.25
CA LEU A 641 0.33 -8.10 25.35
C LEU A 641 1.10 -7.73 24.07
N LEU A 642 0.53 -7.97 22.88
CA LEU A 642 1.13 -7.56 21.60
C LEU A 642 1.36 -6.05 21.51
N ARG A 643 0.40 -5.23 21.97
CA ARG A 643 0.56 -3.76 22.03
C ARG A 643 1.63 -3.31 23.01
N LEU A 644 1.76 -4.03 24.13
CA LEU A 644 2.80 -3.78 25.13
C LEU A 644 4.18 -4.30 24.74
N GLY A 645 4.29 -5.04 23.62
CA GLY A 645 5.55 -5.61 23.13
C GLY A 645 5.90 -6.97 23.73
N VAL A 646 4.96 -7.63 24.42
CA VAL A 646 5.13 -8.98 24.97
C VAL A 646 4.47 -9.97 24.02
N ARG A 647 5.25 -10.85 23.41
CA ARG A 647 4.68 -11.89 22.54
C ARG A 647 4.17 -13.05 23.38
N SER A 648 3.01 -13.57 23.01
CA SER A 648 2.34 -14.66 23.72
C SER A 648 1.67 -15.65 22.76
N VAL A 649 1.47 -16.87 23.23
CA VAL A 649 0.80 -17.93 22.49
C VAL A 649 -0.46 -18.35 23.24
N ARG A 650 -1.61 -18.31 22.56
CA ARG A 650 -2.88 -18.80 23.10
C ARG A 650 -3.03 -20.29 22.79
N LYS A 651 -3.07 -21.13 23.82
CA LYS A 651 -3.35 -22.57 23.71
C LYS A 651 -4.68 -22.92 24.34
N ILE A 652 -5.37 -23.86 23.72
CA ILE A 652 -6.56 -24.50 24.29
C ILE A 652 -6.07 -25.68 25.13
N VAL A 653 -6.39 -25.68 26.41
CA VAL A 653 -6.13 -26.77 27.35
C VAL A 653 -7.48 -27.42 27.65
N LEU A 654 -7.67 -28.63 27.16
CA LEU A 654 -8.85 -29.44 27.47
C LEU A 654 -8.69 -29.98 28.90
N SER A 655 -9.56 -29.57 29.80
CA SER A 655 -9.68 -30.16 31.13
C SER A 655 -10.40 -31.52 31.08
N LYS A 656 -10.45 -32.21 32.23
CA LYS A 656 -11.15 -33.50 32.42
C LYS A 656 -12.53 -33.54 31.74
N LYS A 657 -12.95 -34.72 31.28
CA LYS A 657 -14.24 -34.99 30.61
C LYS A 657 -15.40 -34.28 31.35
N GLY A 658 -16.11 -33.38 30.67
CA GLY A 658 -17.24 -32.61 31.21
C GLY A 658 -16.95 -31.15 31.62
N TYR A 659 -15.70 -30.71 31.59
CA TYR A 659 -15.33 -29.31 31.86
C TYR A 659 -15.14 -28.50 30.57
N ARG A 660 -15.42 -27.19 30.63
CA ARG A 660 -15.24 -26.26 29.51
C ARG A 660 -13.76 -26.09 29.13
N PRO A 661 -13.43 -25.83 27.86
CA PRO A 661 -12.05 -25.56 27.46
C PRO A 661 -11.48 -24.34 28.20
N MET A 662 -10.22 -24.44 28.63
CA MET A 662 -9.48 -23.32 29.21
C MET A 662 -8.50 -22.78 28.18
N TYR A 663 -8.42 -21.46 28.06
CA TYR A 663 -7.52 -20.75 27.16
C TYR A 663 -6.33 -20.23 27.98
N HIS A 664 -5.14 -20.74 27.68
CA HIS A 664 -3.90 -20.32 28.32
C HIS A 664 -3.13 -19.38 27.39
N ILE A 665 -2.89 -18.15 27.85
CA ILE A 665 -2.08 -17.15 27.15
C ILE A 665 -0.69 -17.21 27.75
N MET A 666 0.21 -17.91 27.07
CA MET A 666 1.54 -18.25 27.56
C MET A 666 2.59 -17.25 27.09
N VAL A 667 3.36 -16.69 28.03
CA VAL A 667 4.54 -15.88 27.73
C VAL A 667 5.76 -16.80 27.65
N MET A 668 6.27 -17.02 26.45
CA MET A 668 7.32 -18.01 26.18
C MET A 668 8.62 -17.36 25.69
N GLY A 669 9.74 -18.02 26.00
CA GLY A 669 11.07 -17.54 25.65
C GLY A 669 11.62 -16.57 26.70
N LYS A 670 12.94 -16.58 26.88
CA LYS A 670 13.64 -15.76 27.87
C LYS A 670 13.32 -14.28 27.65
N GLU A 671 13.37 -13.81 26.41
CA GLU A 671 13.25 -12.40 26.07
C GLU A 671 11.87 -11.86 26.45
N ASN A 672 10.80 -12.55 26.04
CA ASN A 672 9.44 -12.15 26.36
C ASN A 672 9.13 -12.28 27.86
N GLN A 673 9.61 -13.35 28.53
CA GLN A 673 9.39 -13.53 29.97
C GLN A 673 10.11 -12.46 30.79
N SER A 674 11.38 -12.18 30.49
CA SER A 674 12.14 -11.11 31.14
C SER A 674 11.52 -9.75 30.88
N PHE A 675 11.11 -9.47 29.64
CA PHE A 675 10.45 -8.20 29.30
C PHE A 675 9.10 -8.06 30.01
N PHE A 676 8.28 -9.12 30.05
CA PHE A 676 7.02 -9.15 30.80
C PHE A 676 7.23 -8.88 32.29
N LEU A 677 8.17 -9.57 32.94
CA LEU A 677 8.43 -9.39 34.37
C LEU A 677 8.97 -8.00 34.69
N LYS A 678 9.83 -7.43 33.84
CA LYS A 678 10.40 -6.08 34.02
C LYS A 678 9.38 -4.96 33.78
N THR A 679 8.44 -5.14 32.84
CA THR A 679 7.54 -4.05 32.40
C THR A 679 6.10 -4.16 32.90
N ILE A 680 5.61 -5.37 33.15
CA ILE A 680 4.24 -5.64 33.59
C ILE A 680 4.28 -6.30 34.98
N GLY A 681 4.87 -7.49 35.07
CA GLY A 681 4.94 -8.28 36.29
C GLY A 681 3.55 -8.63 36.85
N SER A 682 3.45 -8.72 38.17
CA SER A 682 2.19 -8.89 38.91
C SER A 682 2.29 -8.20 40.27
N VAL A 683 1.17 -8.08 40.99
CA VAL A 683 1.15 -7.64 42.40
C VAL A 683 1.04 -8.85 43.34
N GLY A 684 1.28 -8.61 44.64
CA GLY A 684 1.16 -9.65 45.65
C GLY A 684 2.26 -10.71 45.58
N GLU A 685 1.95 -11.90 46.09
CA GLU A 685 2.87 -13.05 46.15
C GLU A 685 3.38 -13.48 44.77
N LYS A 686 2.55 -13.32 43.72
CA LYS A 686 2.97 -13.59 42.33
C LYS A 686 3.99 -12.59 41.83
N GLY A 687 3.88 -11.32 42.23
CA GLY A 687 4.88 -10.29 41.98
C GLY A 687 6.23 -10.66 42.61
N LYS A 688 6.21 -11.02 43.90
CA LYS A 688 7.40 -11.49 44.65
C LYS A 688 8.04 -12.73 44.00
N MET A 689 7.23 -13.66 43.48
CA MET A 689 7.74 -14.81 42.72
C MET A 689 8.39 -14.40 41.39
N GLY A 690 7.82 -13.41 40.70
CA GLY A 690 8.41 -12.86 39.47
C GLY A 690 9.80 -12.28 39.68
N GLU A 691 10.01 -11.53 40.76
CA GLU A 691 11.33 -11.00 41.16
C GLU A 691 12.36 -12.11 41.39
N LYS A 692 11.94 -13.26 41.95
CA LYS A 692 12.81 -14.43 42.15
C LYS A 692 13.16 -15.14 40.84
N ILE A 693 12.27 -15.12 39.85
CA ILE A 693 12.48 -15.78 38.55
C ILE A 693 13.40 -14.95 37.65
N LEU A 694 13.39 -13.62 37.77
CA LEU A 694 14.10 -12.74 36.85
C LEU A 694 15.63 -13.03 36.76
N PRO A 695 16.37 -13.20 37.88
CA PRO A 695 17.78 -13.58 37.84
C PRO A 695 18.02 -14.99 37.27
N MET A 696 17.03 -15.89 37.38
CA MET A 696 17.13 -17.24 36.80
C MET A 696 17.08 -17.18 35.27
N LEU A 697 16.18 -16.36 34.72
CA LEU A 697 16.06 -16.18 33.28
C LEU A 697 17.32 -15.58 32.65
N GLU A 698 18.00 -14.68 33.36
CA GLU A 698 19.23 -14.04 32.86
C GLU A 698 20.35 -15.06 32.60
N LYS A 699 20.38 -16.17 33.36
CA LYS A 699 21.33 -17.29 33.20
C LYS A 699 21.01 -18.21 32.01
N ILE A 700 19.81 -18.16 31.46
CA ILE A 700 19.41 -19.01 30.32
C ILE A 700 19.96 -18.41 29.03
N SER A 701 20.52 -19.22 28.13
CA SER A 701 20.84 -18.74 26.79
C SER A 701 19.56 -18.57 25.94
N PRO A 702 19.37 -17.42 25.27
CA PRO A 702 18.31 -17.22 24.29
C PRO A 702 18.15 -18.40 23.34
N ASN A 703 16.91 -18.83 23.11
CA ASN A 703 16.66 -19.83 22.07
C ASN A 703 16.59 -19.12 20.72
N ALA A 704 17.63 -19.29 19.88
CA ALA A 704 17.69 -18.72 18.53
C ALA A 704 16.55 -19.18 17.60
N ASN A 705 15.78 -20.20 17.99
CA ASN A 705 14.63 -20.71 17.25
C ASN A 705 13.29 -20.02 17.61
N MET A 706 13.34 -18.85 18.26
CA MET A 706 12.17 -18.01 18.53
C MET A 706 12.27 -16.75 17.65
N ASP A 707 11.20 -16.36 16.95
CA ASP A 707 11.23 -15.25 15.96
C ASP A 707 12.17 -15.54 14.78
N ILE A 708 11.88 -16.66 14.10
CA ILE A 708 12.62 -17.14 12.93
C ILE A 708 11.95 -16.61 11.67
N LEU A 709 12.74 -16.09 10.73
CA LEU A 709 12.27 -15.83 9.40
C LEU A 709 12.16 -17.12 8.56
N PRO A 710 11.15 -17.23 7.68
CA PRO A 710 10.89 -18.44 6.89
C PRO A 710 12.07 -18.91 6.04
N LYS A 711 12.16 -20.23 5.82
CA LYS A 711 13.27 -20.86 5.06
C LYS A 711 13.32 -20.39 3.60
N GLU A 712 12.19 -19.92 3.08
CA GLU A 712 12.01 -19.36 1.73
C GLU A 712 13.01 -18.23 1.44
N ILE A 713 13.48 -17.50 2.46
CA ILE A 713 14.48 -16.43 2.31
C ILE A 713 15.80 -16.94 1.70
N TRP A 714 16.14 -18.22 1.92
CA TRP A 714 17.34 -18.81 1.35
C TRP A 714 17.32 -18.77 -0.18
N GLU A 715 16.22 -19.23 -0.79
CA GLU A 715 16.08 -19.26 -2.26
C GLU A 715 15.68 -17.89 -2.80
N SER A 716 14.77 -17.16 -2.13
CA SER A 716 14.22 -15.90 -2.65
C SER A 716 15.18 -14.71 -2.57
N PHE A 717 16.12 -14.69 -1.61
CA PHE A 717 16.97 -13.52 -1.37
C PHE A 717 18.45 -13.87 -1.18
N ILE A 718 18.78 -14.84 -0.33
CA ILE A 718 20.19 -15.09 0.06
C ILE A 718 20.99 -15.74 -1.08
N LYS A 719 20.42 -16.73 -1.77
CA LYS A 719 21.08 -17.40 -2.89
C LYS A 719 21.33 -16.45 -4.07
N PRO A 720 20.36 -15.65 -4.54
CA PRO A 720 20.60 -14.60 -5.52
C PRO A 720 21.72 -13.62 -5.09
N ALA A 721 21.65 -13.11 -3.85
CA ALA A 721 22.66 -12.19 -3.34
C ALA A 721 24.06 -12.83 -3.26
N LYS A 722 24.15 -14.12 -2.92
CA LYS A 722 25.41 -14.88 -2.90
C LYS A 722 25.94 -15.15 -4.30
N GLU A 723 25.08 -15.43 -5.27
CA GLU A 723 25.45 -15.62 -6.68
C GLU A 723 26.03 -14.34 -7.26
N GLU A 724 25.37 -13.21 -7.01
CA GLU A 724 25.85 -11.87 -7.39
C GLU A 724 27.17 -11.48 -6.70
N SER A 725 27.37 -11.91 -5.46
CA SER A 725 28.62 -11.69 -4.72
C SER A 725 29.79 -12.56 -5.22
N GLY A 726 29.56 -13.52 -6.13
CA GLY A 726 30.59 -14.37 -6.72
C GLY A 726 31.26 -15.39 -5.78
N ILE A 727 30.82 -15.50 -4.52
CA ILE A 727 31.44 -16.38 -3.50
C ILE A 727 30.83 -17.79 -3.50
N SER A 728 31.63 -18.81 -3.26
CA SER A 728 31.14 -20.18 -3.09
C SER A 728 30.34 -20.33 -1.78
N TRP A 729 29.49 -21.37 -1.68
CA TRP A 729 28.81 -21.69 -0.42
C TRP A 729 29.78 -22.03 0.73
N ARG A 730 30.99 -22.48 0.41
CA ARG A 730 32.04 -22.78 1.39
C ARG A 730 32.64 -21.50 1.97
N GLU A 731 32.95 -20.53 1.12
CA GLU A 731 33.40 -19.19 1.54
C GLU A 731 32.30 -18.46 2.30
N PHE A 732 31.06 -18.48 1.80
CA PHE A 732 29.89 -17.91 2.47
C PHE A 732 29.72 -18.47 3.88
N SER A 733 29.82 -19.79 4.06
CA SER A 733 29.70 -20.45 5.37
C SER A 733 30.81 -19.98 6.33
N GLY A 734 32.03 -19.82 5.83
CA GLY A 734 33.15 -19.24 6.58
C GLY A 734 32.89 -17.80 7.03
N LEU A 735 32.37 -16.95 6.14
CA LEU A 735 32.08 -15.54 6.43
C LEU A 735 31.00 -15.36 7.50
N ILE A 736 29.99 -16.25 7.54
CA ILE A 736 28.93 -16.21 8.58
C ILE A 736 29.32 -16.98 9.86
N ASN A 737 30.58 -17.41 9.99
CA ASN A 737 31.12 -18.19 11.12
C ASN A 737 30.34 -19.49 11.39
N THR A 738 30.01 -20.25 10.33
CA THR A 738 29.39 -21.58 10.46
C THR A 738 30.16 -22.63 9.67
N SER A 739 30.22 -23.87 10.17
CA SER A 739 30.76 -24.98 9.39
C SER A 739 29.89 -25.22 8.15
N PHE A 740 30.52 -25.54 7.02
CA PHE A 740 29.81 -25.88 5.80
C PHE A 740 29.07 -27.21 5.99
N CYS A 741 27.73 -27.16 5.97
CA CYS A 741 26.86 -28.32 6.23
C CYS A 741 26.08 -28.78 4.99
N GLY A 742 26.52 -28.41 3.79
CA GLY A 742 25.83 -28.72 2.54
C GLY A 742 24.38 -28.24 2.51
N SER A 743 23.45 -29.06 2.00
CA SER A 743 22.03 -28.71 1.84
C SER A 743 21.24 -28.57 3.14
N SER A 744 21.83 -28.91 4.30
CA SER A 744 21.19 -28.79 5.61
C SER A 744 20.93 -27.33 6.00
N LEU A 745 21.74 -26.39 5.49
CA LEU A 745 21.58 -24.96 5.71
C LEU A 745 20.22 -24.43 5.25
N PHE A 746 19.71 -24.92 4.11
CA PHE A 746 18.48 -24.45 3.47
C PHE A 746 17.19 -25.01 4.08
N LYS A 747 17.28 -26.01 4.95
CA LYS A 747 16.11 -26.72 5.51
C LYS A 747 15.41 -25.93 6.61
N ASN A 748 16.13 -25.00 7.25
CA ASN A 748 15.66 -24.25 8.41
C ASN A 748 15.59 -22.75 8.13
N GLY A 749 14.63 -22.08 8.77
CA GLY A 749 14.57 -20.63 8.77
C GLY A 749 15.76 -20.00 9.52
N LEU A 750 15.86 -18.68 9.45
CA LEU A 750 16.96 -17.91 10.04
C LEU A 750 16.47 -17.03 11.19
N SER A 751 17.21 -17.01 12.29
CA SER A 751 17.01 -15.97 13.30
C SER A 751 17.43 -14.61 12.73
N ARG A 752 16.86 -13.51 13.26
CA ARG A 752 17.23 -12.15 12.85
C ARG A 752 18.72 -11.88 13.02
N GLU A 753 19.31 -12.32 14.12
CA GLU A 753 20.75 -12.16 14.38
C GLU A 753 21.59 -12.90 13.33
N ARG A 754 21.20 -14.12 12.97
CA ARG A 754 21.88 -14.89 11.92
C ARG A 754 21.69 -14.23 10.55
N LEU A 755 20.51 -13.68 10.26
CA LEU A 755 20.26 -12.93 9.04
C LEU A 755 21.11 -11.65 8.96
N LYS A 756 21.32 -10.93 10.07
CA LYS A 756 22.25 -9.80 10.13
C LYS A 756 23.68 -10.22 9.81
N ARG A 757 24.14 -11.36 10.34
CA ARG A 757 25.47 -11.90 9.99
C ARG A 757 25.57 -12.26 8.51
N VAL A 758 24.50 -12.84 7.94
CA VAL A 758 24.40 -13.12 6.49
C VAL A 758 24.46 -11.82 5.67
N GLU A 759 23.69 -10.80 6.06
CA GLU A 759 23.71 -9.48 5.41
C GLU A 759 25.09 -8.85 5.49
N SER A 760 25.73 -8.85 6.67
CA SER A 760 27.05 -8.25 6.84
C SER A 760 28.14 -9.00 6.07
N ALA A 761 28.08 -10.33 6.02
CA ALA A 761 29.00 -11.15 5.22
C ALA A 761 28.87 -10.86 3.72
N LEU A 762 27.65 -10.80 3.20
CA LEU A 762 27.38 -10.46 1.79
C LEU A 762 27.79 -9.01 1.50
N CYS A 763 27.42 -8.06 2.36
CA CYS A 763 27.73 -6.65 2.21
C CYS A 763 29.24 -6.38 2.23
N SER A 764 30.01 -7.06 3.09
CA SER A 764 31.48 -6.95 3.14
C SER A 764 32.17 -7.45 1.85
N THR A 765 31.52 -8.36 1.13
CA THR A 765 32.02 -8.91 -0.13
C THR A 765 31.63 -8.02 -1.32
N LEU A 766 30.42 -7.44 -1.26
CA LEU A 766 29.83 -6.57 -2.27
C LEU A 766 30.43 -5.16 -2.32
N GLN A 767 31.22 -4.73 -1.33
CA GLN A 767 31.99 -3.47 -1.40
C GLN A 767 33.06 -3.43 -2.51
N ARG A 768 33.24 -4.53 -3.27
CA ARG A 768 34.09 -4.59 -4.47
C ARG A 768 33.34 -4.37 -5.79
N THR A 769 32.01 -4.23 -5.78
CA THR A 769 31.19 -4.03 -6.99
C THR A 769 30.05 -3.03 -6.74
N ASN A 770 29.90 -2.01 -7.59
CA ASN A 770 28.93 -0.91 -7.44
C ASN A 770 27.42 -1.32 -7.55
N ILE A 771 27.11 -2.62 -7.63
CA ILE A 771 25.78 -3.19 -7.89
C ILE A 771 25.14 -3.79 -6.62
N GLY A 772 25.92 -4.03 -5.55
CA GLY A 772 25.50 -4.78 -4.35
C GLY A 772 24.56 -4.09 -3.34
N THR A 773 23.89 -3.00 -3.69
CA THR A 773 23.11 -2.16 -2.74
C THR A 773 21.64 -2.55 -2.59
N ARG A 774 21.02 -3.23 -3.57
CA ARG A 774 19.56 -3.49 -3.54
C ARG A 774 19.16 -4.75 -2.75
N LEU A 775 19.79 -5.90 -3.02
CA LEU A 775 19.48 -7.16 -2.32
C LEU A 775 19.98 -7.17 -0.87
N SER A 776 21.12 -6.51 -0.60
CA SER A 776 21.61 -6.27 0.76
C SER A 776 20.66 -5.40 1.58
N GLY A 777 20.05 -4.39 0.95
CA GLY A 777 18.98 -3.58 1.54
C GLY A 777 17.78 -4.42 1.99
N VAL A 778 17.26 -5.30 1.13
CA VAL A 778 16.11 -6.17 1.49
C VAL A 778 16.43 -7.13 2.63
N LEU A 779 17.65 -7.71 2.67
CA LEU A 779 18.07 -8.57 3.77
C LEU A 779 18.19 -7.79 5.10
N ARG A 780 18.66 -6.54 5.03
CA ARG A 780 18.69 -5.63 6.18
C ARG A 780 17.28 -5.33 6.68
N ASP A 781 16.38 -4.93 5.78
CA ASP A 781 14.98 -4.61 6.09
C ASP A 781 14.26 -5.81 6.72
N LEU A 782 14.43 -7.01 6.16
CA LEU A 782 13.89 -8.25 6.73
C LEU A 782 14.45 -8.52 8.13
N SER A 783 15.75 -8.31 8.35
CA SER A 783 16.40 -8.54 9.65
C SER A 783 15.90 -7.58 10.73
N ASP A 784 15.63 -6.32 10.37
CA ASP A 784 15.15 -5.27 11.25
C ASP A 784 13.63 -5.10 11.25
N SER A 785 12.90 -5.88 10.45
CA SER A 785 11.45 -5.78 10.27
C SER A 785 10.62 -5.81 11.56
N ASP A 786 9.47 -5.14 11.54
CA ASP A 786 8.48 -5.16 12.61
C ASP A 786 7.46 -6.30 12.44
N ILE A 787 7.75 -7.25 11.54
CA ILE A 787 6.87 -8.36 11.16
C ILE A 787 7.33 -9.65 11.82
N PHE A 788 6.44 -10.34 12.51
CA PHE A 788 6.66 -11.72 12.90
C PHE A 788 6.07 -12.67 11.87
N TRP A 789 6.81 -13.70 11.53
CA TRP A 789 6.38 -14.74 10.62
C TRP A 789 5.79 -15.91 11.41
N ASP A 790 4.46 -15.94 11.50
CA ASP A 790 3.74 -16.96 12.26
C ASP A 790 3.34 -18.14 11.38
N ALA A 791 3.63 -19.35 11.84
CA ALA A 791 3.28 -20.57 11.11
C ALA A 791 1.78 -20.81 11.18
N VAL A 792 1.16 -21.14 10.05
CA VAL A 792 -0.27 -21.45 9.97
C VAL A 792 -0.54 -22.85 10.50
N GLU A 793 -1.44 -22.96 11.46
CA GLU A 793 -1.86 -24.23 12.09
C GLU A 793 -2.96 -24.91 11.27
N SER A 794 -3.97 -24.13 10.84
CA SER A 794 -5.04 -24.62 9.97
C SER A 794 -5.61 -23.52 9.07
N VAL A 795 -6.16 -23.96 7.94
CA VAL A 795 -6.96 -23.16 7.01
C VAL A 795 -8.22 -23.98 6.72
N GLU A 796 -9.36 -23.50 7.18
CA GLU A 796 -10.63 -24.24 7.17
C GLU A 796 -11.69 -23.46 6.39
N LYS A 797 -12.29 -24.08 5.37
CA LYS A 797 -13.44 -23.50 4.66
C LYS A 797 -14.67 -23.62 5.55
N ILE A 798 -15.28 -22.49 5.94
CA ILE A 798 -16.44 -22.47 6.84
C ILE A 798 -17.76 -22.53 6.07
N GLY A 799 -17.98 -21.58 5.15
CA GLY A 799 -19.28 -21.34 4.52
C GLY A 799 -19.34 -19.95 3.89
N GLU A 800 -20.53 -19.48 3.54
CA GLU A 800 -20.71 -18.14 2.98
C GLU A 800 -21.14 -17.13 4.04
N GLU A 801 -20.48 -15.98 4.08
CA GLU A 801 -20.81 -14.86 4.97
C GLU A 801 -20.76 -13.54 4.20
N ASP A 802 -21.38 -12.51 4.79
CA ASP A 802 -21.24 -11.13 4.32
C ASP A 802 -19.79 -10.66 4.51
N VAL A 803 -19.21 -10.13 3.44
CA VAL A 803 -17.81 -9.70 3.40
C VAL A 803 -17.65 -8.22 3.10
N TYR A 804 -16.55 -7.67 3.59
CA TYR A 804 -16.25 -6.25 3.55
C TYR A 804 -14.81 -6.05 3.14
N ASP A 805 -14.50 -4.85 2.66
CA ASP A 805 -13.15 -4.49 2.28
C ASP A 805 -12.87 -3.02 2.59
N ALA A 806 -11.60 -2.66 2.66
CA ALA A 806 -11.13 -1.34 3.01
C ALA A 806 -10.04 -0.83 2.06
N THR A 807 -9.92 0.50 1.99
CA THR A 807 -8.96 1.20 1.14
C THR A 807 -8.01 2.02 2.00
N VAL A 808 -6.73 1.71 1.89
CA VAL A 808 -5.57 2.42 2.45
C VAL A 808 -4.60 2.77 1.30
N PRO A 809 -4.75 3.93 0.64
CA PRO A 809 -4.06 4.22 -0.62
C PRO A 809 -2.52 4.18 -0.54
N GLU A 810 -1.95 4.58 0.59
CA GLU A 810 -0.51 4.78 0.77
C GLU A 810 0.28 3.47 0.65
N PHE A 811 -0.04 2.47 1.48
CA PHE A 811 0.71 1.21 1.53
C PHE A 811 -0.04 0.00 0.98
N ASN A 812 -1.31 0.17 0.62
CA ASN A 812 -2.14 -0.89 0.07
C ASN A 812 -2.36 -2.10 1.00
N ASN A 813 -2.19 -1.92 2.29
CA ASN A 813 -2.43 -2.94 3.30
C ASN A 813 -2.83 -2.30 4.64
N PHE A 814 -3.33 -3.12 5.55
CA PHE A 814 -3.66 -2.71 6.91
C PHE A 814 -3.61 -3.90 7.89
N VAL A 815 -3.76 -3.61 9.18
CA VAL A 815 -3.83 -4.63 10.24
C VAL A 815 -5.28 -4.93 10.63
N ALA A 816 -5.69 -6.19 10.52
CA ALA A 816 -6.99 -6.70 10.91
C ALA A 816 -6.84 -8.00 11.73
N ASN A 817 -7.52 -8.13 12.88
CA ASN A 817 -7.36 -9.27 13.80
C ASN A 817 -5.90 -9.62 14.14
N ASP A 818 -5.02 -8.61 14.14
CA ASP A 818 -3.57 -8.80 14.33
C ASP A 818 -2.88 -9.56 13.18
N PHE A 819 -3.47 -9.57 11.98
CA PHE A 819 -2.85 -10.00 10.71
C PHE A 819 -2.58 -8.79 9.82
N ILE A 820 -1.59 -8.91 8.93
CA ILE A 820 -1.35 -7.93 7.87
C ILE A 820 -2.03 -8.42 6.59
N VAL A 821 -2.95 -7.60 6.08
CA VAL A 821 -3.87 -7.93 4.99
C VAL A 821 -3.83 -6.84 3.91
N HIS A 822 -3.93 -7.20 2.63
CA HIS A 822 -3.83 -6.26 1.51
C HIS A 822 -5.20 -5.63 1.13
N ASN A 823 -5.16 -4.48 0.45
CA ASN A 823 -6.31 -3.79 -0.15
C ASN A 823 -6.76 -4.41 -1.49
N SER A 824 -7.86 -3.91 -2.05
CA SER A 824 -8.29 -4.17 -3.44
C SER A 824 -7.62 -3.28 -4.52
N LEU A 825 -7.40 -3.90 -5.68
CA LEU A 825 -6.85 -3.38 -6.96
C LEU A 825 -7.53 -2.16 -7.61
N GLU A 826 -8.79 -1.86 -7.25
CA GLU A 826 -9.72 -1.02 -8.03
C GLU A 826 -9.32 0.46 -8.16
N GLN A 827 -8.22 0.90 -7.56
CA GLN A 827 -8.00 2.32 -7.31
C GLN A 827 -7.54 3.09 -8.55
N ASP A 828 -6.69 2.54 -9.40
CA ASP A 828 -5.92 3.36 -10.36
C ASP A 828 -6.69 3.78 -11.63
N ALA A 829 -7.80 3.09 -11.96
CA ALA A 829 -8.67 3.46 -13.09
C ALA A 829 -9.59 4.66 -12.75
N ASP A 830 -9.82 5.54 -13.73
CA ASP A 830 -10.75 6.67 -13.61
C ASP A 830 -12.17 6.28 -14.05
N VAL A 831 -12.26 5.44 -15.09
CA VAL A 831 -13.51 4.88 -15.60
C VAL A 831 -13.40 3.36 -15.69
N VAL A 832 -14.45 2.67 -15.25
CA VAL A 832 -14.56 1.20 -15.36
C VAL A 832 -15.90 0.84 -15.97
N MET A 833 -15.86 0.09 -17.06
CA MET A 833 -17.02 -0.38 -17.79
C MET A 833 -17.04 -1.90 -17.89
N PHE A 834 -18.22 -2.51 -17.92
CA PHE A 834 -18.40 -3.94 -18.10
C PHE A 834 -19.29 -4.27 -19.28
N ILE A 835 -18.91 -5.30 -20.05
CA ILE A 835 -19.78 -5.85 -21.09
C ILE A 835 -20.63 -6.96 -20.50
N TYR A 836 -21.95 -6.79 -20.53
CA TYR A 836 -22.92 -7.81 -20.14
C TYR A 836 -23.82 -8.19 -21.32
N ARG A 837 -24.01 -9.49 -21.51
CA ARG A 837 -24.82 -10.06 -22.59
C ARG A 837 -25.81 -11.07 -22.01
N LYS A 838 -27.09 -10.70 -22.00
CA LYS A 838 -28.16 -11.53 -21.43
C LYS A 838 -28.40 -12.80 -22.26
N ASP A 839 -28.33 -12.67 -23.58
CA ASP A 839 -28.47 -13.74 -24.59
C ASP A 839 -27.41 -14.84 -24.50
N ARG A 840 -26.26 -14.57 -23.86
CA ARG A 840 -25.23 -15.58 -23.60
C ARG A 840 -25.44 -16.34 -22.28
N GLU A 841 -26.27 -15.81 -21.38
CA GLU A 841 -26.49 -16.39 -20.05
C GLU A 841 -27.81 -17.13 -19.88
N ARG A 842 -28.80 -16.77 -20.69
CA ARG A 842 -30.14 -17.33 -20.64
C ARG A 842 -30.52 -17.89 -21.99
N ILE A 843 -31.16 -19.05 -21.97
CA ILE A 843 -31.63 -19.75 -23.18
C ILE A 843 -33.01 -19.21 -23.59
N ASP A 844 -33.75 -18.60 -22.66
CA ASP A 844 -35.12 -18.09 -22.76
C ASP A 844 -35.19 -16.56 -22.96
N VAL A 845 -34.29 -15.99 -23.76
CA VAL A 845 -34.28 -14.54 -24.03
C VAL A 845 -35.19 -14.21 -25.22
N PRO A 846 -36.12 -13.24 -25.11
CA PRO A 846 -36.94 -12.79 -26.22
C PRO A 846 -36.11 -12.41 -27.44
N GLU A 847 -36.63 -12.65 -28.65
CA GLU A 847 -35.92 -12.40 -29.91
C GLU A 847 -35.47 -10.93 -30.04
N GLU A 848 -36.25 -10.00 -29.50
CA GLU A 848 -35.96 -8.56 -29.43
C GLU A 848 -34.76 -8.20 -28.55
N GLU A 849 -34.45 -9.04 -27.55
CA GLU A 849 -33.31 -8.87 -26.65
C GLU A 849 -32.06 -9.67 -27.08
N GLN A 850 -32.17 -10.47 -28.15
CA GLN A 850 -31.02 -11.19 -28.69
C GLN A 850 -30.00 -10.23 -29.28
N ASN A 851 -28.72 -10.49 -29.02
CA ASN A 851 -27.60 -9.64 -29.42
C ASN A 851 -27.60 -8.22 -28.84
N ILE A 852 -28.49 -7.91 -27.90
CA ILE A 852 -28.42 -6.67 -27.12
C ILE A 852 -27.35 -6.84 -26.04
N VAL A 853 -26.50 -5.81 -25.93
CA VAL A 853 -25.39 -5.75 -25.00
C VAL A 853 -25.56 -4.55 -24.09
N ASP A 854 -25.51 -4.81 -22.79
CA ASP A 854 -25.46 -3.79 -21.75
C ASP A 854 -24.00 -3.46 -21.44
N LEU A 855 -23.59 -2.23 -21.78
CA LEU A 855 -22.31 -1.66 -21.38
C LEU A 855 -22.49 -0.86 -20.09
N ILE A 856 -22.10 -1.48 -18.97
CA ILE A 856 -22.34 -0.96 -17.62
C ILE A 856 -21.16 -0.09 -17.18
N VAL A 857 -21.35 1.22 -17.06
CA VAL A 857 -20.40 2.16 -16.46
C VAL A 857 -20.48 2.03 -14.94
N ALA A 858 -19.62 1.21 -14.36
CA ALA A 858 -19.64 0.86 -12.95
C ALA A 858 -18.78 1.77 -12.07
N LYS A 859 -17.79 2.45 -12.65
CA LYS A 859 -17.00 3.50 -11.98
C LYS A 859 -16.78 4.66 -12.94
N HIS A 860 -16.95 5.87 -12.46
CA HIS A 860 -16.57 7.09 -13.17
C HIS A 860 -16.19 8.15 -12.12
N ARG A 861 -14.92 8.57 -12.08
CA ARG A 861 -14.43 9.51 -11.05
C ARG A 861 -14.99 10.94 -11.17
N ASN A 862 -15.29 11.36 -12.39
CA ASN A 862 -15.60 12.75 -12.74
C ASN A 862 -16.99 12.90 -13.40
N GLY A 863 -17.82 11.86 -13.39
CA GLY A 863 -19.09 11.82 -14.12
C GLY A 863 -20.06 10.76 -13.60
N PRO A 864 -21.25 10.64 -14.22
CA PRO A 864 -22.30 9.74 -13.76
C PRO A 864 -21.97 8.26 -14.04
N LEU A 865 -22.61 7.38 -13.26
CA LEU A 865 -22.70 5.95 -13.58
C LEU A 865 -23.92 5.70 -14.46
N GLY A 866 -23.94 4.60 -15.20
CA GLY A 866 -25.08 4.28 -16.06
C GLY A 866 -24.91 2.98 -16.83
N ASN A 867 -25.87 2.68 -17.69
CA ASN A 867 -25.83 1.54 -18.59
C ASN A 867 -26.20 2.02 -20.00
N VAL A 868 -25.45 1.58 -20.99
CA VAL A 868 -25.63 1.92 -22.41
C VAL A 868 -26.00 0.65 -23.16
N ARG A 869 -27.03 0.73 -24.01
CA ARG A 869 -27.43 -0.44 -24.81
C ARG A 869 -26.83 -0.36 -26.21
N LEU A 870 -26.10 -1.40 -26.58
CA LEU A 870 -25.52 -1.57 -27.91
C LEU A 870 -26.04 -2.86 -28.54
N ARG A 871 -26.00 -2.95 -29.88
CA ARG A 871 -26.28 -4.18 -30.61
C ARG A 871 -24.99 -4.82 -31.08
N PHE A 872 -24.80 -6.11 -30.87
CA PHE A 872 -23.65 -6.86 -31.35
C PHE A 872 -23.99 -7.64 -32.63
N ASP A 873 -23.33 -7.34 -33.74
CA ASP A 873 -23.44 -8.12 -34.97
C ASP A 873 -22.51 -9.34 -34.89
N GLN A 874 -23.08 -10.55 -34.84
CA GLN A 874 -22.29 -11.78 -34.71
C GLN A 874 -21.53 -12.15 -35.99
N GLU A 875 -22.07 -11.82 -37.17
CA GLU A 875 -21.44 -12.19 -38.45
C GLU A 875 -20.25 -11.30 -38.76
N ARG A 876 -20.36 -10.02 -38.41
CA ARG A 876 -19.32 -8.99 -38.63
C ARG A 876 -18.40 -8.81 -37.43
N VAL A 877 -18.83 -9.26 -36.25
CA VAL A 877 -18.08 -9.22 -34.98
C VAL A 877 -17.82 -7.78 -34.51
N CYS A 878 -18.84 -6.92 -34.58
CA CYS A 878 -18.79 -5.50 -34.26
C CYS A 878 -20.03 -5.01 -33.46
N PHE A 879 -19.96 -3.78 -32.96
CA PHE A 879 -20.99 -3.11 -32.18
C PHE A 879 -21.62 -1.92 -32.93
N HIS A 880 -22.92 -1.75 -32.74
CA HIS A 880 -23.70 -0.64 -33.26
C HIS A 880 -24.53 0.03 -32.16
N SER A 881 -24.72 1.34 -32.27
CA SER A 881 -25.73 2.05 -31.48
C SER A 881 -27.13 1.57 -31.86
N ILE A 882 -28.03 1.53 -30.88
CA ILE A 882 -29.45 1.29 -31.11
C ILE A 882 -30.07 2.67 -31.36
N ASP A 883 -30.45 2.97 -32.60
CA ASP A 883 -31.14 4.23 -32.90
C ASP A 883 -32.52 4.23 -32.23
N THR A 884 -32.71 5.09 -31.23
CA THR A 884 -34.03 5.43 -30.67
C THR A 884 -34.67 6.52 -31.53
N ILE A 885 -34.93 6.22 -32.80
CA ILE A 885 -35.81 7.06 -33.64
C ILE A 885 -36.84 6.13 -34.29
N HIS A 886 -37.99 6.01 -33.60
CA HIS A 886 -39.36 5.97 -34.13
C HIS A 886 -40.29 5.29 -33.11
N ALA A 887 -40.91 6.10 -32.27
CA ALA A 887 -42.23 5.87 -31.69
C ALA A 887 -42.78 7.26 -31.33
N GLU A 888 -43.31 7.96 -32.34
CA GLU A 888 -44.39 8.93 -32.09
C GLU A 888 -45.69 8.16 -31.81
#